data_AF-A0A2T1BY92-F1
#
_entry.id   AF-A0A2T1BY92-F1
#
_cell.length_a   1.000
_cell.length_b   1.000
_cell.length_c   1.000
_cell.angle_alpha   90.00
_cell.angle_beta   90.00
_cell.angle_gamma   90.00
#
_symmetry.space_group_name_H-M   'P 1'
#
loop_
_entity.id
_entity.type
_entity.pdbx_description
1 polymer ?
#
loop_
_entity_poly.entity_id
_entity_poly.type
_entity_poly.pdbx_seq_one_letter_code
_entity_poly.pdbx_strand_id
1 'polypeptide(L)'
;MLLKFFNRGTGKGQTAVEYLLKETDTNGIKREPQPELLAGDPQQVINLIDSLDFKHKYNSGVISFAPTDNPTPAEQQAIIDSFEQTAFAGLQTDQYSILWIKHCHTNSNRVELHFITPRVELTTGKSLNIAPPGWDNYFRPWRDECNESHQWASPDDPNRARTYHPGYHALIDAQNLRLSESGQPIQTREDYRKVITNYLGENIKLGHINNREDIIQTLKQTGFEITRTGQDYLTVYREDIGQKVRLKGGIYSASWRLGERLTTETSSRQSEDRTDSQSRIRQTQTELAARIQQRTQYHHSRYTTAETEDRDSTQVVSPPTRTNSYEPLSRFLHRQLGDDSLLSQPTPTDTDSTERSEPIEPEDLGDRTVPNRPREIHHPPTQERIPNRLEVQEQTLLKALDNEDEPTRTRTTANLIQLCHSIRTGQTTTKRTNRQLTDTNSILTTINQQLEQQSRTIAECLSRHQQHLTRLKMKREQELERFKTEINLVEYAQHQGYQLDKNKTSQNCIVLKDNAGDKILIGRHIADDHYFYYSVRDDRDSGSIIDFVQKRKNFNLGEVRKELRPWINNSYSPTSRTANESIPQPKPVTRDRHKTLVEFESFSESAYHPYLKTRGISQQTATAKRFERTIYSDRRNNAIFPHLDREGVCGYEIRNQDFKGFSSGGTKGLWCSRSFPSDSRLVICESPIDCLSYHQIYPNDKTRYLATGGSISELQKDLLKGAFEKIHAQGGEIILAVDRDDAGDKLTLELLKIAPEGARISLAIPQDLKDWNEVLKAKIVEHRQQQIQPSQSRGMELGM
;
A
#
# COMPACT_ATOMS: atom_id res chain seq x y z
N MET A 1 -26.17 2.66 21.51
CA MET A 1 -25.28 2.47 20.35
C MET A 1 -23.79 2.58 20.70
N LEU A 2 -22.95 1.92 19.89
CA LEU A 2 -21.48 1.91 19.94
C LEU A 2 -20.90 2.39 18.59
N LEU A 3 -19.92 3.30 18.62
CA LEU A 3 -19.09 3.64 17.47
C LEU A 3 -17.73 2.94 17.55
N LYS A 4 -17.27 2.35 16.44
CA LYS A 4 -15.94 1.74 16.36
C LYS A 4 -15.29 1.98 15.01
N PHE A 5 -14.10 2.57 15.01
CA PHE A 5 -13.24 2.61 13.83
C PHE A 5 -12.37 1.34 13.74
N PHE A 6 -12.18 0.83 12.53
CA PHE A 6 -11.32 -0.33 12.28
C PHE A 6 -9.87 0.10 12.08
N ASN A 7 -8.92 -0.71 12.58
CA ASN A 7 -7.50 -0.51 12.32
C ASN A 7 -7.09 -1.09 10.95
N ARG A 8 -7.78 -0.63 9.90
CA ARG A 8 -7.57 -0.96 8.47
C ARG A 8 -7.64 0.35 7.68
N GLY A 9 -7.02 0.41 6.49
CA GLY A 9 -6.99 1.66 5.72
C GLY A 9 -5.81 1.85 4.78
N THR A 10 -4.87 0.91 4.70
CA THR A 10 -3.67 1.00 3.82
C THR A 10 -3.81 0.23 2.51
N GLY A 11 -4.86 -0.59 2.38
CA GLY A 11 -5.13 -1.44 1.21
C GLY A 11 -5.90 -0.72 0.11
N LYS A 12 -6.24 -1.47 -0.95
CA LYS A 12 -7.09 -0.99 -2.05
C LYS A 12 -8.53 -0.75 -1.60
N GLY A 13 -9.19 0.23 -2.21
CA GLY A 13 -10.60 0.56 -2.00
C GLY A 13 -11.51 -0.57 -2.46
N GLN A 14 -11.20 -1.16 -3.62
CA GLN A 14 -11.95 -2.29 -4.19
C GLN A 14 -12.18 -3.41 -3.17
N THR A 15 -11.10 -3.93 -2.57
CA THR A 15 -11.19 -5.02 -1.57
C THR A 15 -12.02 -4.65 -0.33
N ALA A 16 -11.96 -3.37 0.09
CA ALA A 16 -12.66 -2.92 1.28
C ALA A 16 -14.16 -2.73 1.03
N VAL A 17 -14.53 -2.15 -0.11
CA VAL A 17 -15.92 -1.88 -0.49
C VAL A 17 -16.63 -3.17 -0.89
N GLU A 18 -15.99 -4.04 -1.69
CA GLU A 18 -16.53 -5.35 -2.04
C GLU A 18 -16.78 -6.21 -0.81
N TYR A 19 -15.91 -6.16 0.21
CA TYR A 19 -16.13 -6.88 1.46
C TYR A 19 -17.41 -6.44 2.21
N LEU A 20 -17.74 -5.15 2.15
CA LEU A 20 -18.95 -4.61 2.80
C LEU A 20 -20.21 -4.97 2.00
N LEU A 21 -20.14 -5.00 0.67
CA LEU A 21 -21.27 -5.33 -0.21
C LEU A 21 -21.44 -6.83 -0.46
N LYS A 22 -20.47 -7.66 -0.08
CA LYS A 22 -20.50 -9.10 -0.34
C LYS A 22 -21.77 -9.75 0.25
N GLU A 23 -22.48 -10.49 -0.59
CA GLU A 23 -23.66 -11.28 -0.20
C GLU A 23 -23.31 -12.44 0.73
N THR A 24 -22.04 -12.83 0.75
CA THR A 24 -21.52 -13.91 1.61
C THR A 24 -20.54 -13.37 2.64
N ASP A 25 -20.55 -13.95 3.83
CA ASP A 25 -19.54 -13.66 4.84
C ASP A 25 -18.13 -14.16 4.42
N THR A 26 -17.15 -13.98 5.30
CA THR A 26 -15.76 -14.41 5.07
C THR A 26 -15.61 -15.93 4.92
N ASN A 27 -16.65 -16.70 5.26
CA ASN A 27 -16.70 -18.16 5.24
C ASN A 27 -17.65 -18.70 4.16
N GLY A 28 -18.21 -17.84 3.30
CA GLY A 28 -19.07 -18.24 2.19
C GLY A 28 -20.55 -18.41 2.55
N ILE A 29 -20.98 -18.06 3.77
CA ILE A 29 -22.38 -18.16 4.20
C ILE A 29 -23.13 -16.92 3.69
N LYS A 30 -24.27 -17.13 3.02
CA LYS A 30 -25.12 -16.05 2.53
C LYS A 30 -25.68 -15.23 3.70
N ARG A 31 -25.51 -13.91 3.65
CA ARG A 31 -26.03 -12.96 4.64
C ARG A 31 -27.53 -12.79 4.41
N GLU A 32 -28.33 -13.11 5.42
CA GLU A 32 -29.78 -12.92 5.41
C GLU A 32 -30.19 -12.06 6.63
N PRO A 33 -30.61 -10.80 6.42
CA PRO A 33 -30.82 -10.11 5.15
C PRO A 33 -29.51 -9.64 4.50
N GLN A 34 -29.57 -9.40 3.18
CA GLN A 34 -28.44 -8.88 2.41
C GLN A 34 -28.03 -7.46 2.87
N PRO A 35 -26.75 -7.08 2.70
CA PRO A 35 -26.30 -5.71 2.92
C PRO A 35 -27.11 -4.69 2.11
N GLU A 36 -27.57 -3.63 2.76
CA GLU A 36 -28.36 -2.56 2.16
C GLU A 36 -27.49 -1.31 2.00
N LEU A 37 -27.35 -0.80 0.77
CA LEU A 37 -26.64 0.46 0.51
C LEU A 37 -27.54 1.63 0.93
N LEU A 38 -27.12 2.42 1.91
CA LEU A 38 -27.89 3.54 2.43
C LEU A 38 -27.53 4.87 1.75
N ALA A 39 -26.23 5.14 1.55
CA ALA A 39 -25.77 6.39 0.94
C ALA A 39 -24.37 6.24 0.31
N GLY A 40 -24.10 7.04 -0.73
CA GLY A 40 -22.83 7.09 -1.46
C GLY A 40 -22.76 6.15 -2.68
N ASP A 41 -21.75 6.34 -3.52
CA ASP A 41 -21.48 5.53 -4.71
C ASP A 41 -20.25 4.62 -4.47
N PRO A 42 -20.44 3.28 -4.45
CA PRO A 42 -19.35 2.33 -4.26
C PRO A 42 -18.19 2.50 -5.25
N GLN A 43 -18.48 2.67 -6.54
CA GLN A 43 -17.45 2.73 -7.58
C GLN A 43 -16.65 4.04 -7.48
N GLN A 44 -17.31 5.15 -7.16
CA GLN A 44 -16.63 6.43 -6.93
C GLN A 44 -15.70 6.35 -5.73
N VAL A 45 -16.15 5.78 -4.61
CA VAL A 45 -15.31 5.62 -3.41
C VAL A 45 -14.12 4.68 -3.66
N ILE A 46 -14.32 3.59 -4.41
CA ILE A 46 -13.22 2.71 -4.85
C ILE A 46 -12.18 3.50 -5.65
N ASN A 47 -12.62 4.20 -6.70
CA ASN A 47 -11.74 4.95 -7.59
C ASN A 47 -10.98 6.03 -6.83
N LEU A 48 -11.66 6.77 -5.94
CA LEU A 48 -11.04 7.77 -5.08
C LEU A 48 -9.96 7.14 -4.20
N ILE A 49 -10.29 6.10 -3.43
CA ILE A 49 -9.32 5.44 -2.54
C ILE A 49 -8.12 4.91 -3.32
N ASP A 50 -8.35 4.23 -4.44
CA ASP A 50 -7.28 3.59 -5.21
C ASP A 50 -6.38 4.61 -5.90
N SER A 51 -6.88 5.81 -6.19
CA SER A 51 -6.09 6.93 -6.71
C SER A 51 -5.16 7.60 -5.67
N LEU A 52 -5.36 7.36 -4.36
CA LEU A 52 -4.58 8.02 -3.32
C LEU A 52 -3.20 7.37 -3.12
N ASP A 53 -2.16 8.20 -3.08
CA ASP A 53 -0.78 7.81 -2.78
C ASP A 53 -0.46 7.83 -1.27
N PHE A 54 -1.46 8.07 -0.40
CA PHE A 54 -1.26 8.09 1.05
C PHE A 54 -1.02 6.69 1.61
N LYS A 55 -0.18 6.58 2.66
CA LYS A 55 -0.02 5.31 3.41
C LYS A 55 -1.37 4.82 3.94
N HIS A 56 -2.18 5.73 4.49
CA HIS A 56 -3.56 5.47 4.91
C HIS A 56 -4.51 6.15 3.95
N LYS A 57 -5.18 5.36 3.11
CA LYS A 57 -6.02 5.80 2.00
C LYS A 57 -7.49 5.98 2.39
N TYR A 58 -7.97 5.29 3.41
CA TYR A 58 -9.37 5.42 3.88
C TYR A 58 -9.47 5.23 5.39
N ASN A 59 -10.57 5.73 5.97
CA ASN A 59 -11.06 5.35 7.29
C ASN A 59 -12.31 4.48 7.10
N SER A 60 -12.45 3.42 7.90
CA SER A 60 -13.69 2.65 7.97
C SER A 60 -14.09 2.38 9.42
N GLY A 61 -15.39 2.18 9.64
CA GLY A 61 -15.93 1.94 10.96
C GLY A 61 -17.36 1.43 10.91
N VAL A 62 -17.92 1.22 12.10
CA VAL A 62 -19.28 0.73 12.30
C VAL A 62 -19.94 1.46 13.47
N ILE A 63 -21.23 1.79 13.30
CA ILE A 63 -22.14 2.16 14.37
C ILE A 63 -23.04 0.94 14.62
N SER A 64 -22.94 0.35 15.81
CA SER A 64 -23.67 -0.87 16.18
C SER A 64 -24.69 -0.58 17.28
N PHE A 65 -25.90 -1.08 17.10
CA PHE A 65 -27.01 -0.93 18.05
C PHE A 65 -27.21 -2.21 18.86
N ALA A 66 -27.69 -2.09 20.10
CA ALA A 66 -28.11 -3.28 20.83
C ALA A 66 -29.37 -3.88 20.16
N PRO A 67 -29.61 -5.20 20.28
CA PRO A 67 -30.80 -5.83 19.70
C PRO A 67 -32.11 -5.17 20.17
N THR A 68 -32.11 -4.64 21.40
CA THR A 68 -33.25 -3.96 22.03
C THR A 68 -33.45 -2.53 21.56
N ASP A 69 -32.43 -1.87 20.98
CA ASP A 69 -32.51 -0.46 20.57
C ASP A 69 -33.33 -0.29 19.27
N ASN A 70 -33.24 -1.27 18.36
CA ASN A 70 -33.97 -1.39 17.08
C ASN A 70 -34.34 -0.05 16.40
N PRO A 71 -33.35 0.74 15.93
CA PRO A 71 -33.61 2.08 15.38
C PRO A 71 -34.41 2.02 14.07
N THR A 72 -35.36 2.93 13.93
CA THR A 72 -36.16 3.11 12.70
C THR A 72 -35.31 3.65 11.54
N PRO A 73 -35.72 3.49 10.26
CA PRO A 73 -34.98 4.04 9.12
C PRO A 73 -34.75 5.56 9.21
N ALA A 74 -35.71 6.30 9.77
CA ALA A 74 -35.58 7.74 9.98
C ALA A 74 -34.50 8.07 11.03
N GLU A 75 -34.44 7.32 12.13
CA GLU A 75 -33.39 7.46 13.15
C GLU A 75 -32.02 7.05 12.62
N GLN A 76 -31.96 6.00 11.77
CA GLN A 76 -30.73 5.59 11.10
C GLN A 76 -30.17 6.73 10.23
N GLN A 77 -31.02 7.37 9.43
CA GLN A 77 -30.62 8.51 8.60
C GLN A 77 -30.19 9.71 9.46
N ALA A 78 -30.93 10.03 10.52
CA ALA A 78 -30.58 11.12 11.43
C ALA A 78 -29.21 10.90 12.10
N ILE A 79 -28.87 9.66 12.43
CA ILE A 79 -27.54 9.30 12.98
C ILE A 79 -26.44 9.40 11.93
N ILE A 80 -26.71 9.01 10.68
CA ILE A 80 -25.78 9.20 9.56
C ILE A 80 -25.47 10.69 9.39
N ASP A 81 -26.50 11.53 9.28
CA ASP A 81 -26.36 12.97 9.07
C ASP A 81 -25.61 13.62 10.25
N SER A 82 -25.97 13.27 11.49
CA SER A 82 -25.33 13.77 12.71
C SER A 82 -23.85 13.33 12.81
N PHE A 83 -23.55 12.09 12.43
CA PHE A 83 -22.18 11.60 12.37
C PHE A 83 -21.36 12.39 11.36
N GLU A 84 -21.89 12.64 10.16
CA GLU A 84 -21.19 13.39 9.12
C GLU A 84 -20.93 14.83 9.54
N GLN A 85 -21.91 15.51 10.12
CA GLN A 85 -21.75 16.86 10.68
C GLN A 85 -20.65 16.91 11.75
N THR A 86 -20.52 15.85 12.54
CA THR A 86 -19.50 15.75 13.60
C THR A 86 -18.12 15.40 13.04
N ALA A 87 -18.05 14.46 12.07
CA ALA A 87 -16.80 13.96 11.50
C ALA A 87 -16.15 14.94 10.52
N PHE A 88 -16.97 15.64 9.73
CA PHE A 88 -16.58 16.55 8.65
C PHE A 88 -16.85 18.02 9.00
N ALA A 89 -17.09 18.34 10.28
CA ALA A 89 -17.35 19.69 10.77
C ALA A 89 -16.54 20.78 10.05
N GLY A 90 -17.24 21.75 9.46
CA GLY A 90 -16.63 22.85 8.70
C GLY A 90 -16.29 22.57 7.24
N LEU A 91 -16.58 21.38 6.71
CA LEU A 91 -16.45 21.06 5.29
C LEU A 91 -17.84 21.03 4.62
N GLN A 92 -17.91 21.44 3.37
CA GLN A 92 -19.10 21.28 2.52
C GLN A 92 -19.20 19.83 2.02
N THR A 93 -20.40 19.41 1.64
CA THR A 93 -20.69 18.02 1.21
C THR A 93 -19.95 17.61 -0.06
N ASP A 94 -19.52 18.56 -0.89
CA ASP A 94 -18.70 18.32 -2.09
C ASP A 94 -17.19 18.24 -1.78
N GLN A 95 -16.76 18.50 -0.54
CA GLN A 95 -15.36 18.44 -0.10
C GLN A 95 -14.95 17.08 0.45
N TYR A 96 -15.88 16.14 0.64
CA TYR A 96 -15.60 14.80 1.14
C TYR A 96 -16.50 13.76 0.47
N SER A 97 -16.17 12.49 0.67
CA SER A 97 -16.99 11.37 0.19
C SER A 97 -17.05 10.30 1.28
N ILE A 98 -18.20 9.67 1.44
CA ILE A 98 -18.44 8.59 2.40
C ILE A 98 -19.50 7.64 1.84
N LEU A 99 -19.32 6.35 2.10
CA LEU A 99 -20.22 5.29 1.70
C LEU A 99 -20.79 4.64 2.96
N TRP A 100 -22.11 4.45 3.01
CA TRP A 100 -22.84 3.85 4.12
C TRP A 100 -23.55 2.57 3.70
N ILE A 101 -23.29 1.48 4.43
CA ILE A 101 -23.92 0.19 4.21
C ILE A 101 -24.50 -0.32 5.52
N LYS A 102 -25.77 -0.71 5.52
CA LYS A 102 -26.43 -1.35 6.64
C LYS A 102 -26.29 -2.86 6.56
N HIS A 103 -25.85 -3.45 7.67
CA HIS A 103 -25.85 -4.90 7.90
C HIS A 103 -26.82 -5.24 9.03
N CYS A 104 -27.49 -6.38 8.92
CA CYS A 104 -28.19 -7.01 10.05
C CYS A 104 -27.50 -8.34 10.36
N HIS A 105 -27.10 -8.56 11.61
CA HIS A 105 -26.42 -9.80 11.97
C HIS A 105 -27.44 -10.93 12.16
N THR A 106 -27.39 -11.94 11.28
CA THR A 106 -28.30 -13.13 11.20
C THR A 106 -28.68 -13.74 12.56
N ASN A 107 -27.70 -13.94 13.46
CA ASN A 107 -27.94 -14.64 14.73
C ASN A 107 -28.26 -13.71 15.93
N SER A 108 -28.20 -12.38 15.78
CA SER A 108 -28.38 -11.44 16.91
C SER A 108 -29.34 -10.29 16.66
N ASN A 109 -29.93 -10.21 15.46
CA ASN A 109 -30.86 -9.17 15.02
C ASN A 109 -30.40 -7.74 15.32
N ARG A 110 -29.08 -7.51 15.33
CA ARG A 110 -28.49 -6.19 15.57
C ARG A 110 -28.38 -5.43 14.26
N VAL A 111 -28.81 -4.17 14.30
CA VAL A 111 -28.57 -3.21 13.22
C VAL A 111 -27.14 -2.67 13.34
N GLU A 112 -26.41 -2.71 12.22
CA GLU A 112 -25.06 -2.16 12.10
C GLU A 112 -24.96 -1.25 10.88
N LEU A 113 -24.52 -0.02 11.07
CA LEU A 113 -24.26 0.94 9.99
C LEU A 113 -22.75 1.03 9.77
N HIS A 114 -22.26 0.35 8.73
CA HIS A 114 -20.87 0.40 8.31
C HIS A 114 -20.64 1.61 7.42
N PHE A 115 -19.48 2.23 7.57
CA PHE A 115 -19.05 3.31 6.70
C PHE A 115 -17.61 3.18 6.24
N ILE A 116 -17.32 3.76 5.08
CA ILE A 116 -15.98 3.93 4.54
C ILE A 116 -15.84 5.30 3.89
N THR A 117 -14.77 6.02 4.22
CA THR A 117 -14.48 7.36 3.68
C THR A 117 -13.03 7.44 3.19
N PRO A 118 -12.78 7.93 1.96
CA PRO A 118 -11.43 8.22 1.47
C PRO A 118 -10.74 9.29 2.35
N ARG A 119 -9.46 9.14 2.62
CA ARG A 119 -8.67 10.05 3.48
C ARG A 119 -8.14 11.26 2.73
N VAL A 120 -9.01 11.94 2.00
CA VAL A 120 -8.69 13.13 1.19
C VAL A 120 -9.80 14.17 1.33
N GLU A 121 -9.42 15.44 1.41
CA GLU A 121 -10.34 16.55 1.19
C GLU A 121 -10.30 16.92 -0.31
N LEU A 122 -11.48 16.88 -0.94
CA LEU A 122 -11.63 16.84 -2.40
C LEU A 122 -11.33 18.17 -3.10
N THR A 123 -11.25 19.30 -2.40
CA THR A 123 -10.88 20.58 -3.03
C THR A 123 -9.36 20.70 -3.13
N THR A 124 -8.67 20.49 -2.02
CA THR A 124 -7.24 20.73 -1.87
C THR A 124 -6.37 19.49 -2.18
N GLY A 125 -6.98 18.30 -2.21
CA GLY A 125 -6.27 17.03 -2.35
C GLY A 125 -5.36 16.69 -1.16
N LYS A 126 -5.48 17.43 -0.05
CA LYS A 126 -4.73 17.16 1.18
C LYS A 126 -5.36 15.99 1.93
N SER A 127 -4.54 15.26 2.68
CA SER A 127 -5.05 14.15 3.48
C SER A 127 -6.03 14.64 4.56
N LEU A 128 -7.19 13.98 4.62
CA LEU A 128 -8.24 14.15 5.62
C LEU A 128 -8.22 12.94 6.56
N ASN A 129 -8.28 13.18 7.87
CA ASN A 129 -8.34 12.12 8.86
C ASN A 129 -9.47 12.37 9.83
N ILE A 130 -10.60 11.68 9.64
CA ILE A 130 -11.76 11.89 10.50
C ILE A 130 -11.59 11.26 11.90
N ALA A 131 -10.69 10.27 12.03
CA ALA A 131 -10.43 9.54 13.27
C ALA A 131 -8.92 9.49 13.59
N PRO A 132 -8.32 10.58 14.11
CA PRO A 132 -6.96 10.57 14.63
C PRO A 132 -6.81 9.67 15.88
N PRO A 133 -5.57 9.34 16.31
CA PRO A 133 -5.36 8.66 17.59
C PRO A 133 -6.10 9.37 18.73
N GLY A 134 -6.85 8.62 19.54
CA GLY A 134 -7.75 9.18 20.57
C GLY A 134 -9.10 9.67 20.04
N TRP A 135 -9.53 9.23 18.85
CA TRP A 135 -10.84 9.57 18.27
C TRP A 135 -12.01 9.26 19.19
N ASP A 136 -11.88 8.29 20.10
CA ASP A 136 -12.92 7.91 21.03
C ASP A 136 -13.29 9.08 21.95
N ASN A 137 -12.30 9.85 22.42
CA ASN A 137 -12.55 11.06 23.22
C ASN A 137 -13.26 12.16 22.43
N TYR A 138 -13.07 12.20 21.11
CA TYR A 138 -13.72 13.18 20.24
C TYR A 138 -15.19 12.82 19.97
N PHE A 139 -15.47 11.55 19.69
CA PHE A 139 -16.82 11.07 19.37
C PHE A 139 -17.63 10.61 20.59
N ARG A 140 -17.01 10.49 21.77
CA ARG A 140 -17.70 10.09 23.02
C ARG A 140 -18.88 11.02 23.36
N PRO A 141 -18.74 12.36 23.38
CA PRO A 141 -19.88 13.26 23.62
C PRO A 141 -21.01 13.05 22.61
N TRP A 142 -20.68 12.96 21.31
CA TRP A 142 -21.69 12.68 20.27
C TRP A 142 -22.44 11.38 20.51
N ARG A 143 -21.71 10.29 20.79
CA ARG A 143 -22.30 8.98 21.08
C ARG A 143 -23.21 9.04 22.30
N ASP A 144 -22.75 9.70 23.36
CA ASP A 144 -23.47 9.78 24.63
C ASP A 144 -24.73 10.63 24.47
N GLU A 145 -24.68 11.74 23.72
CA GLU A 145 -25.86 12.53 23.40
C GLU A 145 -26.91 11.71 22.64
N CYS A 146 -26.48 10.97 21.60
CA CYS A 146 -27.40 10.12 20.83
C CYS A 146 -28.01 9.01 21.70
N ASN A 147 -27.20 8.38 22.55
CA ASN A 147 -27.66 7.33 23.47
C ASN A 147 -28.67 7.85 24.47
N GLU A 148 -28.39 8.98 25.11
CA GLU A 148 -29.28 9.59 26.10
C GLU A 148 -30.57 10.11 25.46
N SER A 149 -30.48 10.72 24.27
CA SER A 149 -31.63 11.30 23.57
C SER A 149 -32.63 10.24 23.08
N HIS A 150 -32.14 9.08 22.64
CA HIS A 150 -32.96 7.97 22.14
C HIS A 150 -33.13 6.83 23.15
N GLN A 151 -32.61 6.98 24.38
CA GLN A 151 -32.57 5.95 25.42
C GLN A 151 -31.93 4.62 24.97
N TRP A 152 -30.97 4.69 24.05
CA TRP A 152 -30.27 3.52 23.54
C TRP A 152 -29.21 2.99 24.50
N ALA A 153 -28.85 1.72 24.31
CA ALA A 153 -27.85 1.06 25.12
C ALA A 153 -26.48 1.77 25.12
N SER A 154 -26.03 2.22 26.31
CA SER A 154 -24.68 2.78 26.46
C SER A 154 -23.63 1.69 26.66
N PRO A 155 -22.47 1.75 25.97
CA PRO A 155 -21.35 0.83 26.18
C PRO A 155 -20.73 0.91 27.58
N ASP A 156 -20.90 2.04 28.28
CA ASP A 156 -20.31 2.31 29.59
C ASP A 156 -21.28 2.03 30.76
N ASP A 157 -22.45 1.43 30.48
CA ASP A 157 -23.45 1.07 31.48
C ASP A 157 -22.93 -0.04 32.44
N PRO A 158 -22.81 0.23 33.75
CA PRO A 158 -22.34 -0.74 34.74
C PRO A 158 -23.17 -2.03 34.78
N ASN A 159 -24.47 -1.96 34.49
CA ASN A 159 -25.36 -3.13 34.50
C ASN A 159 -25.15 -4.03 33.27
N ARG A 160 -24.46 -3.53 32.24
CA ARG A 160 -24.07 -4.28 31.03
C ARG A 160 -22.59 -4.65 31.02
N ALA A 161 -21.85 -4.38 32.10
CA ALA A 161 -20.47 -4.79 32.26
C ALA A 161 -20.36 -6.32 32.24
N ARG A 162 -19.49 -6.87 31.37
CA ARG A 162 -19.29 -8.32 31.27
C ARG A 162 -18.62 -8.84 32.55
N THR A 163 -19.13 -9.95 33.10
CA THR A 163 -18.52 -10.67 34.24
C THR A 163 -17.05 -11.04 33.99
N TYR A 164 -16.69 -11.30 32.73
CA TYR A 164 -15.31 -11.53 32.30
C TYR A 164 -15.17 -11.23 30.78
N HIS A 165 -13.99 -10.78 30.34
CA HIS A 165 -13.68 -10.49 28.94
C HIS A 165 -13.01 -11.69 28.25
N PRO A 166 -13.66 -12.42 27.32
CA PRO A 166 -13.13 -13.67 26.77
C PRO A 166 -11.85 -13.57 25.93
N GLY A 167 -11.41 -12.36 25.55
CA GLY A 167 -10.26 -12.17 24.68
C GLY A 167 -10.44 -12.82 23.29
N TYR A 168 -9.36 -13.34 22.70
CA TYR A 168 -9.34 -14.02 21.39
C TYR A 168 -10.28 -15.25 21.33
N HIS A 169 -10.62 -15.85 22.47
CA HIS A 169 -11.53 -17.00 22.54
C HIS A 169 -12.99 -16.66 22.23
N ALA A 170 -13.41 -15.39 22.28
CA ALA A 170 -14.74 -14.99 21.78
C ALA A 170 -14.90 -15.28 20.27
N LEU A 171 -13.81 -15.22 19.50
CA LEU A 171 -13.80 -15.56 18.08
C LEU A 171 -13.94 -17.08 17.88
N ILE A 172 -13.33 -17.87 18.76
CA ILE A 172 -13.39 -19.34 18.77
C ILE A 172 -14.77 -19.81 19.21
N ASP A 173 -15.37 -19.20 20.24
CA ASP A 173 -16.74 -19.51 20.69
C ASP A 173 -17.78 -19.14 19.62
N ALA A 174 -17.65 -17.97 19.00
CA ALA A 174 -18.52 -17.58 17.88
C ALA A 174 -18.30 -18.48 16.65
N GLN A 175 -17.08 -18.98 16.42
CA GLN A 175 -16.77 -19.95 15.37
C GLN A 175 -17.35 -21.33 15.71
N ASN A 176 -17.26 -21.78 16.95
CA ASN A 176 -17.76 -23.07 17.43
C ASN A 176 -19.29 -23.12 17.47
N LEU A 177 -19.96 -22.01 17.81
CA LEU A 177 -21.42 -21.88 17.68
C LEU A 177 -21.84 -22.08 16.21
N ARG A 178 -21.15 -21.42 15.28
CA ARG A 178 -21.37 -21.55 13.83
C ARG A 178 -21.06 -22.95 13.28
N LEU A 179 -20.01 -23.61 13.79
CA LEU A 179 -19.67 -24.99 13.44
C LEU A 179 -20.71 -25.99 13.97
N SER A 180 -21.28 -25.73 15.15
CA SER A 180 -22.36 -26.55 15.71
C SER A 180 -23.68 -26.42 14.95
N GLU A 181 -24.01 -25.21 14.47
CA GLU A 181 -25.18 -24.95 13.63
C GLU A 181 -25.04 -25.57 12.23
N SER A 182 -23.80 -25.78 11.74
CA SER A 182 -23.49 -26.38 10.43
C SER A 182 -23.13 -27.87 10.49
N GLY A 183 -23.28 -28.52 11.65
CA GLY A 183 -23.05 -29.97 11.83
C GLY A 183 -21.59 -30.40 11.71
N GLN A 184 -20.63 -29.47 11.83
CA GLN A 184 -19.20 -29.74 11.67
C GLN A 184 -18.47 -29.91 13.02
N PRO A 185 -17.34 -30.64 13.06
CA PRO A 185 -16.63 -30.91 14.30
C PRO A 185 -16.09 -29.62 14.94
N ILE A 186 -16.49 -29.40 16.19
CA ILE A 186 -16.12 -28.26 17.03
C ILE A 186 -14.62 -28.34 17.37
N GLN A 187 -13.87 -27.26 17.14
CA GLN A 187 -12.50 -27.16 17.65
C GLN A 187 -12.54 -26.82 19.14
N THR A 188 -12.47 -27.84 19.98
CA THR A 188 -12.35 -27.69 21.43
C THR A 188 -10.88 -27.50 21.79
N ARG A 189 -10.51 -26.27 22.15
CA ARG A 189 -9.37 -26.00 23.02
C ARG A 189 -9.95 -25.52 24.35
N GLU A 190 -9.60 -26.17 25.45
CA GLU A 190 -10.08 -25.78 26.78
C GLU A 190 -9.72 -24.31 27.07
N ASP A 191 -10.75 -23.46 27.25
CA ASP A 191 -10.54 -22.08 27.68
C ASP A 191 -10.28 -22.07 29.18
N TYR A 192 -8.99 -22.20 29.55
CA TYR A 192 -8.55 -22.13 30.94
C TYR A 192 -9.09 -20.88 31.66
N ARG A 193 -9.39 -19.77 30.97
CA ARG A 193 -9.99 -18.59 31.61
C ARG A 193 -11.43 -18.82 32.02
N LYS A 194 -12.22 -19.52 31.19
CA LYS A 194 -13.59 -19.92 31.51
C LYS A 194 -13.62 -20.98 32.61
N VAL A 195 -12.72 -21.96 32.57
CA VAL A 195 -12.58 -22.98 33.61
C VAL A 195 -12.23 -22.34 34.97
N ILE A 196 -11.23 -21.45 34.99
CA ILE A 196 -10.84 -20.72 36.20
C ILE A 196 -11.99 -19.84 36.69
N THR A 197 -12.66 -19.10 35.79
CA THR A 197 -13.77 -18.21 36.17
C THR A 197 -14.98 -19.01 36.69
N ASN A 198 -15.28 -20.17 36.12
CA ASN A 198 -16.35 -21.05 36.60
C ASN A 198 -16.01 -21.64 37.97
N TYR A 199 -14.80 -22.16 38.15
CA TYR A 199 -14.33 -22.69 39.43
C TYR A 199 -14.37 -21.62 40.54
N LEU A 200 -13.89 -20.41 40.24
CA LEU A 200 -13.99 -19.29 41.18
C LEU A 200 -15.46 -18.90 41.42
N GLY A 201 -16.30 -18.91 40.38
CA GLY A 201 -17.73 -18.66 40.49
C GLY A 201 -18.46 -19.66 41.39
N GLU A 202 -18.08 -20.94 41.39
CA GLU A 202 -18.62 -21.94 42.32
C GLU A 202 -18.17 -21.70 43.76
N ASN A 203 -16.89 -21.38 43.97
CA ASN A 203 -16.37 -21.04 45.31
C ASN A 203 -16.96 -19.73 45.87
N ILE A 204 -17.30 -18.78 44.99
CA ILE A 204 -18.08 -17.57 45.29
C ILE A 204 -19.50 -17.95 45.75
N LYS A 205 -20.19 -18.85 45.03
CA LYS A 205 -21.54 -19.32 45.40
C LYS A 205 -21.56 -20.09 46.71
N LEU A 206 -20.49 -20.84 46.99
CA LEU A 206 -20.30 -21.59 48.24
C LEU A 206 -19.85 -20.69 49.41
N GLY A 207 -19.64 -19.39 49.19
CA GLY A 207 -19.26 -18.41 50.23
C GLY A 207 -17.79 -18.46 50.66
N HIS A 208 -16.95 -19.23 49.95
CA HIS A 208 -15.52 -19.37 50.24
C HIS A 208 -14.69 -18.20 49.71
N ILE A 209 -15.21 -17.45 48.75
CA ILE A 209 -14.52 -16.29 48.14
C ILE A 209 -15.38 -15.05 48.35
N ASN A 210 -14.93 -14.17 49.23
CA ASN A 210 -15.62 -12.93 49.59
C ASN A 210 -14.97 -11.67 49.03
N ASN A 211 -13.73 -11.76 48.53
CA ASN A 211 -13.00 -10.61 48.01
C ASN A 211 -11.88 -11.07 47.06
N ARG A 212 -11.21 -10.11 46.43
CA ARG A 212 -10.10 -10.40 45.50
C ARG A 212 -8.92 -11.13 46.16
N GLU A 213 -8.64 -10.86 47.44
CA GLU A 213 -7.57 -11.57 48.15
C GLU A 213 -7.92 -13.05 48.29
N ASP A 214 -9.18 -13.39 48.57
CA ASP A 214 -9.65 -14.77 48.61
C ASP A 214 -9.52 -15.45 47.24
N ILE A 215 -9.75 -14.72 46.14
CA ILE A 215 -9.48 -15.21 44.77
C ILE A 215 -7.98 -15.53 44.60
N ILE A 216 -7.10 -14.63 45.03
CA ILE A 216 -5.64 -14.84 44.95
C ILE A 216 -5.21 -16.06 45.78
N GLN A 217 -5.73 -16.21 47.00
CA GLN A 217 -5.40 -17.34 47.87
C GLN A 217 -5.93 -18.66 47.30
N THR A 218 -7.17 -18.67 46.81
CA THR A 218 -7.78 -19.86 46.17
C THR A 218 -7.00 -20.30 44.93
N LEU A 219 -6.54 -19.36 44.11
CA LEU A 219 -5.70 -19.64 42.94
C LEU A 219 -4.33 -20.20 43.35
N LYS A 220 -3.69 -19.64 44.38
CA LYS A 220 -2.41 -20.17 44.90
C LYS A 220 -2.55 -21.58 45.47
N GLN A 221 -3.61 -21.84 46.22
CA GLN A 221 -3.90 -23.16 46.81
C GLN A 221 -4.19 -24.23 45.76
N THR A 222 -4.71 -23.84 44.60
CA THR A 222 -4.95 -24.73 43.45
C THR A 222 -3.75 -24.87 42.50
N GLY A 223 -2.58 -24.40 42.95
CA GLY A 223 -1.30 -24.55 42.25
C GLY A 223 -1.00 -23.47 41.21
N PHE A 224 -1.77 -22.39 41.13
CA PHE A 224 -1.46 -21.27 40.24
C PHE A 224 -0.52 -20.25 40.89
N GLU A 225 0.52 -19.86 40.16
CA GLU A 225 1.39 -18.73 40.51
C GLU A 225 0.78 -17.40 40.01
N ILE A 226 0.66 -16.42 40.90
CA ILE A 226 0.24 -15.06 40.52
C ILE A 226 1.47 -14.27 40.05
N THR A 227 1.60 -14.10 38.73
CA THR A 227 2.75 -13.42 38.13
C THR A 227 2.61 -11.89 38.09
N ARG A 228 1.38 -11.36 38.00
CA ARG A 228 1.10 -9.91 37.97
C ARG A 228 -0.28 -9.57 38.52
N THR A 229 -0.36 -8.43 39.22
CA THR A 229 -1.59 -7.88 39.82
C THR A 229 -1.77 -6.44 39.38
N GLY A 230 -2.85 -6.13 38.65
CA GLY A 230 -3.21 -4.76 38.26
C GLY A 230 -4.51 -4.28 38.90
N GLN A 231 -4.99 -3.08 38.52
CA GLN A 231 -6.24 -2.52 39.05
C GLN A 231 -7.47 -3.33 38.64
N ASP A 232 -7.56 -3.74 37.37
CA ASP A 232 -8.71 -4.43 36.77
C ASP A 232 -8.37 -5.85 36.25
N TYR A 233 -7.20 -6.40 36.61
CA TYR A 233 -6.74 -7.72 36.14
C TYR A 233 -5.80 -8.48 37.10
N LEU A 234 -5.77 -9.81 36.96
CA LEU A 234 -4.80 -10.74 37.56
C LEU A 234 -4.13 -11.57 36.45
N THR A 235 -2.86 -11.97 36.60
CA THR A 235 -2.18 -12.88 35.66
C THR A 235 -1.68 -14.11 36.38
N VAL A 236 -2.19 -15.28 35.98
CA VAL A 236 -1.89 -16.58 36.59
C VAL A 236 -0.98 -17.41 35.68
N TYR A 237 -0.18 -18.28 36.27
CA TYR A 237 0.67 -19.25 35.58
C TYR A 237 0.61 -20.59 36.30
N ARG A 238 0.61 -21.69 35.53
CA ARG A 238 0.75 -23.05 36.05
C ARG A 238 1.55 -23.87 35.04
N GLU A 239 2.41 -24.74 35.54
CA GLU A 239 3.41 -25.44 34.73
C GLU A 239 2.79 -26.34 33.64
N ASP A 240 1.64 -26.95 33.95
CA ASP A 240 0.84 -27.77 33.02
C ASP A 240 0.16 -26.98 31.89
N ILE A 241 -0.16 -25.71 32.13
CA ILE A 241 -0.79 -24.81 31.13
C ILE A 241 0.26 -24.22 30.19
N GLY A 242 1.54 -24.15 30.60
CA GLY A 242 2.66 -23.71 29.76
C GLY A 242 2.62 -22.24 29.29
N GLN A 243 1.59 -21.47 29.65
CA GLN A 243 1.40 -20.07 29.25
C GLN A 243 0.85 -19.21 30.39
N LYS A 244 1.24 -17.92 30.40
CA LYS A 244 0.69 -16.93 31.34
C LYS A 244 -0.71 -16.50 30.90
N VAL A 245 -1.68 -16.62 31.79
CA VAL A 245 -3.09 -16.33 31.51
C VAL A 245 -3.52 -15.07 32.25
N ARG A 246 -3.85 -14.01 31.51
CA ARG A 246 -4.41 -12.78 32.07
C ARG A 246 -5.93 -12.89 32.21
N LEU A 247 -6.43 -12.70 33.43
CA LEU A 247 -7.83 -12.66 33.84
C LEU A 247 -8.22 -11.19 34.06
N LYS A 248 -9.18 -10.67 33.29
CA LYS A 248 -9.53 -9.24 33.27
C LYS A 248 -11.04 -9.03 33.37
N GLY A 249 -11.46 -8.05 34.18
CA GLY A 249 -12.85 -7.63 34.37
C GLY A 249 -13.59 -8.35 35.51
N GLY A 250 -14.76 -7.83 35.88
CA GLY A 250 -15.65 -8.40 36.91
C GLY A 250 -14.96 -8.65 38.25
N ILE A 251 -14.95 -9.92 38.69
CA ILE A 251 -14.43 -10.37 40.00
C ILE A 251 -12.92 -10.15 40.20
N TYR A 252 -12.18 -9.87 39.12
CA TYR A 252 -10.72 -9.70 39.16
C TYR A 252 -10.28 -8.25 39.47
N SER A 253 -11.24 -7.32 39.62
CA SER A 253 -10.98 -5.93 40.02
C SER A 253 -10.50 -5.82 41.47
N ALA A 254 -9.58 -4.90 41.76
CA ALA A 254 -9.13 -4.57 43.12
C ALA A 254 -10.29 -4.25 44.08
N SER A 255 -11.32 -3.60 43.56
CA SER A 255 -12.51 -3.16 44.30
C SER A 255 -13.56 -4.25 44.52
N TRP A 256 -13.41 -5.46 43.99
CA TRP A 256 -14.48 -6.46 44.04
C TRP A 256 -14.65 -7.12 45.42
N ARG A 257 -15.89 -7.24 45.91
CA ARG A 257 -16.30 -7.93 47.15
C ARG A 257 -17.60 -8.73 46.93
N LEU A 258 -17.77 -9.87 47.62
CA LEU A 258 -18.98 -10.70 47.66
C LEU A 258 -19.99 -10.11 48.64
N GLY A 259 -21.26 -10.05 48.25
CA GLY A 259 -22.31 -9.45 49.08
C GLY A 259 -22.46 -7.93 48.90
N GLU A 260 -21.50 -7.26 48.26
CA GLU A 260 -21.76 -5.96 47.64
C GLU A 260 -22.59 -6.19 46.38
N ARG A 261 -23.91 -6.16 46.56
CA ARG A 261 -24.79 -5.59 45.53
C ARG A 261 -24.19 -4.22 45.20
N LEU A 262 -23.98 -3.90 43.92
CA LEU A 262 -23.67 -2.53 43.44
C LEU A 262 -24.86 -1.60 43.77
N THR A 263 -25.07 -1.33 45.05
CA THR A 263 -26.03 -0.42 45.66
C THR A 263 -25.46 -0.21 47.06
N THR A 264 -24.81 0.90 47.40
CA THR A 264 -25.53 2.12 47.77
C THR A 264 -24.56 3.31 47.73
N GLU A 265 -24.43 3.94 46.57
CA GLU A 265 -24.15 5.39 46.51
C GLU A 265 -24.85 6.06 45.32
N THR A 266 -25.86 5.43 44.71
CA THR A 266 -26.71 6.10 43.71
C THR A 266 -28.14 5.55 43.63
N SER A 267 -28.67 4.96 44.71
CA SER A 267 -30.09 4.55 44.77
C SER A 267 -30.99 5.51 45.57
N SER A 268 -30.50 6.69 45.93
CA SER A 268 -31.31 7.76 46.53
C SER A 268 -31.68 8.86 45.52
N ARG A 269 -32.15 8.50 44.32
CA ARG A 269 -32.74 9.44 43.36
C ARG A 269 -33.91 8.90 42.53
N GLN A 270 -34.62 7.88 43.02
CA GLN A 270 -35.92 7.49 42.47
C GLN A 270 -37.07 8.41 42.94
N SER A 271 -36.81 9.72 42.94
CA SER A 271 -37.81 10.79 43.09
C SER A 271 -37.33 12.16 42.57
N GLU A 272 -36.32 12.21 41.67
CA GLU A 272 -35.82 13.46 41.04
C GLU A 272 -35.57 13.29 39.52
N ASP A 273 -36.37 12.47 38.84
CA ASP A 273 -35.98 11.81 37.57
C ASP A 273 -36.32 12.56 36.27
N ARG A 274 -36.17 13.89 36.23
CA ARG A 274 -36.31 14.66 34.98
C ARG A 274 -35.30 15.80 34.84
N THR A 275 -34.87 16.38 35.95
CA THR A 275 -33.89 17.48 36.00
C THR A 275 -32.45 17.00 35.83
N ASP A 276 -32.09 15.79 36.30
CA ASP A 276 -30.74 15.22 36.17
C ASP A 276 -30.43 14.79 34.71
N SER A 277 -31.36 14.08 34.04
CA SER A 277 -31.21 13.69 32.62
C SER A 277 -31.10 14.89 31.68
N GLN A 278 -31.92 15.94 31.86
CA GLN A 278 -31.80 17.17 31.06
C GLN A 278 -30.48 17.92 31.30
N SER A 279 -29.95 17.88 32.53
CA SER A 279 -28.65 18.50 32.84
C SER A 279 -27.49 17.78 32.16
N ARG A 280 -27.52 16.45 32.12
CA ARG A 280 -26.53 15.61 31.42
C ARG A 280 -26.59 15.81 29.92
N ILE A 281 -27.79 15.80 29.32
CA ILE A 281 -27.97 16.09 27.89
C ILE A 281 -27.40 17.46 27.53
N ARG A 282 -27.69 18.50 28.33
CA ARG A 282 -27.13 19.85 28.10
C ARG A 282 -25.60 19.90 28.22
N GLN A 283 -25.03 19.19 29.19
CA GLN A 283 -23.58 19.10 29.34
C GLN A 283 -22.95 18.42 28.13
N THR A 284 -23.48 17.26 27.72
CA THR A 284 -22.98 16.51 26.57
C THR A 284 -23.13 17.30 25.25
N GLN A 285 -24.23 18.04 25.09
CA GLN A 285 -24.44 18.96 23.96
C GLN A 285 -23.41 20.09 23.93
N THR A 286 -23.10 20.68 25.09
CA THR A 286 -22.10 21.74 25.20
C THR A 286 -20.71 21.21 24.84
N GLU A 287 -20.36 20.02 25.33
CA GLU A 287 -19.11 19.36 25.01
C GLU A 287 -19.03 19.01 23.51
N LEU A 288 -20.10 18.48 22.92
CA LEU A 288 -20.16 18.17 21.49
C LEU A 288 -19.98 19.43 20.63
N ALA A 289 -20.71 20.51 20.95
CA ALA A 289 -20.60 21.77 20.22
C ALA A 289 -19.17 22.32 20.25
N ALA A 290 -18.49 22.24 21.39
CA ALA A 290 -17.08 22.62 21.51
C ALA A 290 -16.16 21.74 20.65
N ARG A 291 -16.39 20.43 20.58
CA ARG A 291 -15.62 19.51 19.71
C ARG A 291 -15.82 19.83 18.22
N ILE A 292 -17.07 20.05 17.81
CA ILE A 292 -17.42 20.43 16.44
C ILE A 292 -16.72 21.75 16.08
N GLN A 293 -16.78 22.76 16.94
CA GLN A 293 -16.11 24.05 16.69
C GLN A 293 -14.59 23.92 16.56
N GLN A 294 -13.94 23.15 17.43
CA GLN A 294 -12.50 22.88 17.34
C GLN A 294 -12.12 22.22 16.02
N ARG A 295 -12.92 21.25 15.56
CA ARG A 295 -12.69 20.58 14.28
C ARG A 295 -12.94 21.51 13.09
N THR A 296 -14.01 22.31 13.14
CA THR A 296 -14.29 23.34 12.14
C THR A 296 -13.09 24.26 11.97
N GLN A 297 -12.55 24.81 13.05
CA GLN A 297 -11.37 25.68 13.00
C GLN A 297 -10.14 24.96 12.41
N TYR A 298 -9.90 23.71 12.83
CA TYR A 298 -8.81 22.91 12.29
C TYR A 298 -8.96 22.68 10.78
N HIS A 299 -10.15 22.28 10.31
CA HIS A 299 -10.42 22.06 8.90
C HIS A 299 -10.28 23.34 8.07
N HIS A 300 -10.83 24.47 8.53
CA HIS A 300 -10.66 25.76 7.86
C HIS A 300 -9.16 26.11 7.75
N SER A 301 -8.42 26.09 8.86
CA SER A 301 -6.98 26.42 8.84
C SER A 301 -6.16 25.55 7.89
N ARG A 302 -6.59 24.30 7.64
CA ARG A 302 -5.84 23.30 6.87
C ARG A 302 -6.25 23.24 5.40
N TYR A 303 -7.52 23.45 5.09
CA TYR A 303 -8.12 23.22 3.79
C TYR A 303 -8.62 24.50 3.09
N THR A 304 -8.47 25.68 3.69
CA THR A 304 -8.71 26.96 2.99
C THR A 304 -7.63 27.21 1.90
N THR A 305 -8.07 27.68 0.73
CA THR A 305 -7.23 27.98 -0.44
C THR A 305 -7.17 29.50 -0.64
N ALA A 306 -6.03 30.07 -1.07
CA ALA A 306 -5.89 31.52 -1.34
C ALA A 306 -6.83 32.06 -2.45
N GLU A 307 -7.45 31.18 -3.25
CA GLU A 307 -8.41 31.56 -4.30
C GLU A 307 -9.80 31.93 -3.76
N THR A 308 -10.06 31.80 -2.44
CA THR A 308 -11.37 32.13 -1.84
C THR A 308 -11.51 33.61 -1.44
N GLU A 309 -10.42 34.38 -1.36
CA GLU A 309 -10.48 35.82 -1.03
C GLU A 309 -11.03 36.67 -2.19
N ASP A 310 -10.90 36.22 -3.44
CA ASP A 310 -11.32 36.99 -4.63
C ASP A 310 -12.83 36.88 -4.93
N ARG A 311 -13.56 36.02 -4.19
CA ARG A 311 -15.03 35.92 -4.30
C ARG A 311 -15.80 36.82 -3.33
N ASP A 312 -15.14 37.39 -2.32
CA ASP A 312 -15.80 38.17 -1.25
C ASP A 312 -15.92 39.67 -1.57
N SER A 313 -15.50 40.11 -2.77
CA SER A 313 -15.51 41.53 -3.17
C SER A 313 -16.64 41.92 -4.13
N THR A 314 -17.75 41.18 -4.19
CA THR A 314 -18.94 41.60 -4.96
C THR A 314 -20.13 41.78 -4.03
N GLN A 315 -20.40 43.03 -3.66
CA GLN A 315 -21.59 43.44 -2.92
C GLN A 315 -22.86 42.95 -3.64
N VAL A 316 -23.63 42.08 -2.98
CA VAL A 316 -25.06 41.90 -3.28
C VAL A 316 -25.84 41.88 -1.97
N VAL A 317 -26.57 42.99 -1.81
CA VAL A 317 -27.74 43.27 -0.95
C VAL A 317 -28.33 42.10 -0.15
N SER A 318 -28.35 42.24 1.18
CA SER A 318 -29.18 41.42 2.09
C SER A 318 -30.67 41.78 1.98
N PRO A 319 -31.60 40.80 2.04
CA PRO A 319 -32.49 40.70 3.21
C PRO A 319 -33.01 39.26 3.50
N PRO A 320 -33.84 39.05 4.54
CA PRO A 320 -33.55 39.24 5.95
C PRO A 320 -33.42 37.89 6.69
N THR A 321 -32.89 37.98 7.90
CA THR A 321 -32.78 36.94 8.92
C THR A 321 -34.03 36.05 9.02
N ARG A 322 -33.92 34.77 8.66
CA ARG A 322 -34.85 33.73 9.14
C ARG A 322 -34.08 32.76 10.03
N THR A 323 -34.43 32.80 11.31
CA THR A 323 -34.04 31.86 12.34
C THR A 323 -34.32 30.43 11.88
N ASN A 324 -33.25 29.63 11.81
CA ASN A 324 -33.31 28.23 11.43
C ASN A 324 -33.86 27.41 12.62
N SER A 325 -35.18 27.41 12.80
CA SER A 325 -35.88 26.48 13.69
C SER A 325 -36.49 25.39 12.82
N TYR A 326 -36.00 24.16 12.97
CA TYR A 326 -36.52 22.98 12.29
C TYR A 326 -38.00 22.79 12.63
N GLU A 327 -38.87 22.84 11.64
CA GLU A 327 -40.28 22.49 11.79
C GLU A 327 -40.52 21.11 11.15
N PRO A 328 -41.04 20.13 11.91
CA PRO A 328 -41.37 18.82 11.35
C PRO A 328 -42.38 18.94 10.20
N LEU A 329 -42.20 18.13 9.15
CA LEU A 329 -43.04 18.10 7.95
C LEU A 329 -44.54 17.95 8.27
N SER A 330 -44.88 17.24 9.35
CA SER A 330 -46.26 17.10 9.84
C SER A 330 -46.92 18.43 10.24
N ARG A 331 -46.16 19.35 10.85
CA ARG A 331 -46.65 20.68 11.25
C ARG A 331 -46.73 21.65 10.08
N PHE A 332 -45.77 21.55 9.15
CA PHE A 332 -45.83 22.27 7.88
C PHE A 332 -47.04 21.85 7.04
N LEU A 333 -47.33 20.55 6.96
CA LEU A 333 -48.49 19.98 6.27
C LEU A 333 -49.81 20.35 6.94
N HIS A 334 -49.89 20.34 8.28
CA HIS A 334 -51.10 20.74 9.01
C HIS A 334 -51.42 22.23 8.82
N ARG A 335 -50.39 23.09 8.73
CA ARG A 335 -50.55 24.52 8.43
C ARG A 335 -50.97 24.80 6.98
N GLN A 336 -50.52 23.99 6.01
CA GLN A 336 -50.85 24.17 4.59
C GLN A 336 -52.18 23.52 4.20
N LEU A 337 -52.63 22.49 4.92
CA LEU A 337 -53.79 21.67 4.55
C LEU A 337 -54.97 21.74 5.54
N GLY A 338 -54.81 22.34 6.72
CA GLY A 338 -55.89 22.47 7.72
C GLY A 338 -56.51 21.13 8.11
N ASP A 339 -57.84 21.10 8.30
CA ASP A 339 -58.62 19.94 8.77
C ASP A 339 -58.67 18.75 7.77
N ASP A 340 -58.06 18.86 6.59
CA ASP A 340 -57.95 17.78 5.59
C ASP A 340 -56.72 16.87 5.78
N SER A 341 -56.04 16.93 6.92
CA SER A 341 -54.85 16.11 7.23
C SER A 341 -55.23 14.73 7.80
N LEU A 342 -54.92 13.64 7.06
CA LEU A 342 -55.27 12.25 7.37
C LEU A 342 -54.54 11.61 8.58
N LEU A 343 -53.97 12.38 9.51
CA LEU A 343 -53.16 11.87 10.63
C LEU A 343 -53.77 12.15 12.01
N SER A 344 -55.09 11.97 12.16
CA SER A 344 -55.68 11.83 13.49
C SER A 344 -56.90 10.91 13.45
N GLN A 345 -56.76 9.70 14.03
CA GLN A 345 -57.55 9.15 15.15
C GLN A 345 -57.20 7.65 15.36
N PRO A 346 -57.22 7.15 16.61
CA PRO A 346 -56.69 5.84 17.01
C PRO A 346 -57.75 4.73 16.99
N THR A 347 -57.36 3.50 16.66
CA THR A 347 -58.20 2.29 16.82
C THR A 347 -57.77 1.47 18.03
N PRO A 348 -58.70 1.08 18.93
CA PRO A 348 -58.52 -0.04 19.85
C PRO A 348 -59.14 -1.35 19.30
N THR A 349 -58.43 -2.43 19.60
CA THR A 349 -58.73 -3.87 19.74
C THR A 349 -60.20 -4.34 19.66
N ASP A 350 -60.50 -5.40 18.88
CA ASP A 350 -60.60 -6.79 19.36
C ASP A 350 -61.16 -7.81 18.33
N THR A 351 -60.56 -9.01 18.38
CA THR A 351 -61.09 -10.39 18.16
C THR A 351 -61.50 -10.96 16.77
N ASP A 352 -60.86 -12.13 16.50
CA ASP A 352 -61.30 -13.34 15.77
C ASP A 352 -61.78 -13.21 14.31
N SER A 353 -61.31 -13.99 13.32
CA SER A 353 -60.95 -15.41 13.33
C SER A 353 -60.31 -15.82 11.98
N THR A 354 -59.39 -16.78 12.06
CA THR A 354 -59.12 -17.94 11.16
C THR A 354 -59.67 -17.85 9.72
N GLU A 355 -58.86 -17.96 8.66
CA GLU A 355 -58.48 -19.25 8.06
C GLU A 355 -57.27 -19.15 7.10
N ARG A 356 -56.51 -20.25 7.06
CA ARG A 356 -55.35 -20.55 6.22
C ARG A 356 -55.69 -20.65 4.73
N SER A 357 -54.77 -20.25 3.85
CA SER A 357 -54.34 -21.09 2.71
C SER A 357 -52.90 -20.75 2.32
N GLU A 358 -52.15 -21.80 2.04
CA GLU A 358 -50.70 -21.91 1.90
C GLU A 358 -50.20 -21.69 0.44
N PRO A 359 -48.88 -21.77 0.15
CA PRO A 359 -48.16 -20.97 -0.84
C PRO A 359 -48.00 -21.61 -2.22
N ILE A 360 -47.60 -20.81 -3.21
CA ILE A 360 -47.01 -21.29 -4.47
C ILE A 360 -45.57 -20.74 -4.55
N GLU A 361 -44.63 -21.67 -4.55
CA GLU A 361 -43.18 -21.47 -4.71
C GLU A 361 -42.80 -20.98 -6.12
N PRO A 362 -41.62 -20.34 -6.28
CA PRO A 362 -41.19 -19.68 -7.51
C PRO A 362 -40.36 -20.61 -8.41
N GLU A 363 -40.67 -20.66 -9.71
CA GLU A 363 -39.78 -21.26 -10.70
C GLU A 363 -38.77 -20.23 -11.25
N ASP A 364 -37.51 -20.66 -11.16
CA ASP A 364 -36.28 -20.20 -11.78
C ASP A 364 -36.40 -19.98 -13.30
N LEU A 365 -35.67 -18.99 -13.85
CA LEU A 365 -35.03 -19.04 -15.17
C LEU A 365 -34.14 -17.79 -15.42
N GLY A 366 -32.84 -17.96 -15.16
CA GLY A 366 -31.78 -17.85 -16.18
C GLY A 366 -31.57 -16.58 -17.02
N ASP A 367 -30.44 -15.93 -16.75
CA ASP A 367 -29.53 -15.15 -17.59
C ASP A 367 -29.78 -15.10 -19.13
N ARG A 368 -29.96 -13.89 -19.68
CA ARG A 368 -29.63 -13.50 -21.07
C ARG A 368 -29.65 -11.97 -21.25
N THR A 369 -28.46 -11.40 -21.42
CA THR A 369 -28.22 -10.13 -22.14
C THR A 369 -28.92 -10.12 -23.51
N VAL A 370 -29.65 -9.06 -23.90
CA VAL A 370 -29.50 -8.19 -25.12
C VAL A 370 -30.53 -7.00 -25.05
N PRO A 371 -30.64 -6.04 -26.01
CA PRO A 371 -30.36 -4.62 -25.83
C PRO A 371 -31.59 -3.69 -25.86
N ASN A 372 -31.32 -2.41 -25.63
CA ASN A 372 -32.19 -1.25 -25.83
C ASN A 372 -33.13 -1.34 -27.06
N ARG A 373 -34.45 -1.44 -26.81
CA ARG A 373 -35.52 -1.03 -27.73
C ARG A 373 -36.69 -0.45 -26.92
N PRO A 374 -37.39 0.57 -27.46
CA PRO A 374 -38.40 1.33 -26.72
C PRO A 374 -39.62 0.45 -26.45
N ARG A 375 -40.03 0.32 -25.19
CA ARG A 375 -41.28 -0.37 -24.86
C ARG A 375 -42.45 0.49 -25.32
N GLU A 376 -43.14 -0.03 -26.33
CA GLU A 376 -44.47 0.36 -26.75
C GLU A 376 -45.44 0.34 -25.55
N ILE A 377 -46.33 1.32 -25.56
CA ILE A 377 -47.44 1.46 -24.62
C ILE A 377 -48.37 0.27 -24.83
N HIS A 378 -48.33 -0.71 -23.93
CA HIS A 378 -49.33 -1.77 -23.87
C HIS A 378 -50.64 -1.18 -23.33
N HIS A 379 -51.63 -1.04 -24.21
CA HIS A 379 -53.02 -0.92 -23.79
C HIS A 379 -53.44 -2.21 -23.05
N PRO A 380 -54.08 -2.13 -21.88
CA PRO A 380 -54.55 -3.33 -21.20
C PRO A 380 -55.67 -3.97 -22.03
N PRO A 381 -55.76 -5.31 -22.08
CA PRO A 381 -56.82 -5.99 -22.79
C PRO A 381 -58.14 -5.79 -22.04
N THR A 382 -59.22 -5.68 -22.81
CA THR A 382 -60.61 -5.63 -22.37
C THR A 382 -60.89 -6.71 -21.33
N GLN A 383 -60.90 -6.35 -20.04
CA GLN A 383 -61.43 -7.21 -18.99
C GLN A 383 -62.94 -7.31 -19.20
N GLU A 384 -63.42 -8.55 -19.35
CA GLU A 384 -64.83 -8.91 -19.37
C GLU A 384 -65.56 -8.21 -18.22
N ARG A 385 -66.69 -7.58 -18.55
CA ARG A 385 -67.60 -6.94 -17.59
C ARG A 385 -68.09 -7.99 -16.58
N ILE A 386 -67.39 -8.09 -15.45
CA ILE A 386 -68.00 -8.59 -14.21
C ILE A 386 -69.14 -7.62 -13.91
N PRO A 387 -70.41 -8.06 -13.80
CA PRO A 387 -71.52 -7.15 -13.58
C PRO A 387 -71.25 -6.34 -12.31
N ASN A 388 -71.25 -5.02 -12.48
CA ASN A 388 -70.89 -4.08 -11.43
C ASN A 388 -71.86 -4.32 -10.27
N ARG A 389 -71.37 -4.67 -9.07
CA ARG A 389 -72.23 -5.02 -7.91
C ARG A 389 -73.27 -3.94 -7.60
N LEU A 390 -72.94 -2.69 -7.94
CA LEU A 390 -73.79 -1.52 -7.85
C LEU A 390 -74.89 -1.47 -8.94
N GLU A 391 -74.60 -1.88 -10.18
CA GLU A 391 -75.60 -2.01 -11.26
C GLU A 391 -76.61 -3.14 -10.96
N VAL A 392 -76.14 -4.24 -10.35
CA VAL A 392 -77.03 -5.32 -9.90
C VAL A 392 -77.91 -4.86 -8.73
N GLN A 393 -77.37 -4.10 -7.78
CA GLN A 393 -78.15 -3.49 -6.69
C GLN A 393 -79.15 -2.45 -7.20
N GLU A 394 -78.76 -1.60 -8.15
CA GLU A 394 -79.63 -0.62 -8.79
C GLU A 394 -80.79 -1.29 -9.52
N GLN A 395 -80.53 -2.32 -10.33
CA GLN A 395 -81.58 -3.08 -11.01
C GLN A 395 -82.50 -3.83 -10.04
N THR A 396 -81.98 -4.30 -8.90
CA THR A 396 -82.79 -4.98 -7.87
C THR A 396 -83.69 -3.99 -7.13
N LEU A 397 -83.19 -2.79 -6.82
CA LEU A 397 -83.99 -1.72 -6.22
C LEU A 397 -85.03 -1.14 -7.19
N LEU A 398 -84.70 -1.01 -8.48
CA LEU A 398 -85.64 -0.56 -9.51
C LEU A 398 -86.78 -1.58 -9.74
N LYS A 399 -86.53 -2.88 -9.64
CA LYS A 399 -87.58 -3.91 -9.69
C LYS A 399 -88.48 -3.93 -8.44
N ALA A 400 -87.95 -3.56 -7.28
CA ALA A 400 -88.72 -3.50 -6.03
C ALA A 400 -89.69 -2.30 -5.96
N LEU A 401 -89.51 -1.30 -6.84
CA LEU A 401 -90.36 -0.12 -7.01
C LEU A 401 -91.69 -0.41 -7.74
N ASP A 402 -91.81 -1.55 -8.43
CA ASP A 402 -93.01 -1.98 -9.17
C ASP A 402 -94.05 -2.72 -8.29
N ASN A 403 -93.80 -2.89 -6.99
CA ASN A 403 -94.77 -3.47 -6.05
C ASN A 403 -95.86 -2.45 -5.65
N GLU A 404 -97.12 -2.89 -5.51
CA GLU A 404 -98.28 -2.01 -5.21
C GLU A 404 -98.38 -1.51 -3.75
N ASP A 405 -97.42 -1.86 -2.88
CA ASP A 405 -97.41 -1.49 -1.45
C ASP A 405 -96.58 -0.21 -1.20
N GLU A 406 -97.24 0.89 -0.79
CA GLU A 406 -96.62 2.23 -0.63
C GLU A 406 -95.45 2.33 0.38
N PRO A 407 -95.50 1.69 1.57
CA PRO A 407 -94.38 1.72 2.51
C PRO A 407 -93.11 1.13 1.88
N THR A 408 -93.25 0.08 1.07
CA THR A 408 -92.15 -0.60 0.37
C THR A 408 -91.57 0.29 -0.73
N ARG A 409 -92.41 1.02 -1.47
CA ARG A 409 -91.99 1.97 -2.51
C ARG A 409 -91.27 3.19 -1.95
N THR A 410 -91.74 3.72 -0.82
CA THR A 410 -91.09 4.82 -0.08
C THR A 410 -89.72 4.42 0.48
N ARG A 411 -89.60 3.20 1.04
CA ARG A 411 -88.32 2.68 1.53
C ARG A 411 -87.33 2.42 0.39
N THR A 412 -87.82 1.90 -0.73
CA THR A 412 -86.99 1.58 -1.90
C THR A 412 -86.47 2.84 -2.58
N THR A 413 -87.31 3.89 -2.72
CA THR A 413 -86.87 5.21 -3.21
C THR A 413 -85.83 5.86 -2.29
N ALA A 414 -86.01 5.81 -0.97
CA ALA A 414 -85.03 6.32 -0.02
C ALA A 414 -83.66 5.61 -0.15
N ASN A 415 -83.67 4.28 -0.28
CA ASN A 415 -82.44 3.49 -0.50
C ASN A 415 -81.76 3.84 -1.83
N LEU A 416 -82.53 4.07 -2.89
CA LEU A 416 -82.02 4.44 -4.21
C LEU A 416 -81.38 5.84 -4.20
N ILE A 417 -82.00 6.80 -3.50
CA ILE A 417 -81.42 8.13 -3.27
C ILE A 417 -80.10 8.03 -2.48
N GLN A 418 -80.06 7.19 -1.45
CA GLN A 418 -78.84 6.97 -0.65
C GLN A 418 -77.72 6.30 -1.46
N LEU A 419 -78.05 5.35 -2.35
CA LEU A 419 -77.12 4.72 -3.28
C LEU A 419 -76.56 5.74 -4.28
N CYS A 420 -77.41 6.56 -4.90
CA CYS A 420 -77.01 7.65 -5.80
C CYS A 420 -76.10 8.67 -5.10
N HIS A 421 -76.39 9.01 -3.85
CA HIS A 421 -75.54 9.89 -3.04
C HIS A 421 -74.16 9.26 -2.75
N SER A 422 -74.14 7.96 -2.43
CA SER A 422 -72.90 7.20 -2.17
C SER A 422 -72.02 7.06 -3.43
N ILE A 423 -72.63 6.87 -4.60
CA ILE A 423 -71.90 6.82 -5.88
C ILE A 423 -71.31 8.19 -6.22
N ARG A 424 -72.07 9.27 -6.03
CA ARG A 424 -71.61 10.64 -6.33
C ARG A 424 -70.48 11.08 -5.39
N THR A 425 -70.56 10.72 -4.11
CA THR A 425 -69.49 10.94 -3.12
C THR A 425 -68.25 10.09 -3.43
N GLY A 426 -68.43 8.83 -3.85
CA GLY A 426 -67.33 7.99 -4.33
C GLY A 426 -66.62 8.59 -5.55
N GLN A 427 -67.37 9.03 -6.58
CA GLN A 427 -66.80 9.63 -7.79
C GLN A 427 -66.05 10.95 -7.52
N THR A 428 -66.56 11.79 -6.61
CA THR A 428 -65.89 13.03 -6.23
C THR A 428 -64.61 12.75 -5.44
N THR A 429 -64.63 11.76 -4.55
CA THR A 429 -63.44 11.28 -3.83
C THR A 429 -62.38 10.75 -4.80
N THR A 430 -62.74 9.87 -5.74
CA THR A 430 -61.80 9.34 -6.74
C THR A 430 -61.19 10.46 -7.61
N LYS A 431 -61.99 11.46 -8.00
CA LYS A 431 -61.47 12.63 -8.73
C LYS A 431 -60.47 13.44 -7.89
N ARG A 432 -60.73 13.62 -6.59
CA ARG A 432 -59.82 14.29 -5.65
C ARG A 432 -58.51 13.51 -5.50
N THR A 433 -58.59 12.19 -5.29
CA THR A 433 -57.42 11.33 -5.15
C THR A 433 -56.58 11.28 -6.42
N ASN A 434 -57.20 11.18 -7.60
CA ASN A 434 -56.49 11.21 -8.88
C ASN A 434 -55.76 12.53 -9.09
N ARG A 435 -56.36 13.66 -8.71
CA ARG A 435 -55.72 14.97 -8.78
C ARG A 435 -54.51 15.07 -7.85
N GLN A 436 -54.63 14.58 -6.62
CA GLN A 436 -53.52 14.51 -5.67
C GLN A 436 -52.38 13.61 -6.17
N LEU A 437 -52.70 12.48 -6.80
CA LEU A 437 -51.71 11.60 -7.43
C LEU A 437 -50.95 12.30 -8.56
N THR A 438 -51.65 13.02 -9.44
CA THR A 438 -50.99 13.80 -10.51
C THR A 438 -50.09 14.90 -9.95
N ASP A 439 -50.54 15.61 -8.92
CA ASP A 439 -49.75 16.67 -8.30
C ASP A 439 -48.48 16.08 -7.64
N THR A 440 -48.62 14.95 -6.94
CA THR A 440 -47.49 14.24 -6.31
C THR A 440 -46.48 13.73 -7.35
N ASN A 441 -46.96 13.14 -8.45
CA ASN A 441 -46.09 12.70 -9.54
C ASN A 441 -45.35 13.87 -10.21
N SER A 442 -45.98 15.03 -10.32
CA SER A 442 -45.32 16.23 -10.86
C SER A 442 -44.16 16.69 -9.96
N ILE A 443 -44.36 16.68 -8.64
CA ILE A 443 -43.35 17.05 -7.64
C ILE A 443 -42.19 16.04 -7.64
N LEU A 444 -42.48 14.73 -7.68
CA LEU A 444 -41.46 13.69 -7.77
C LEU A 444 -40.59 13.85 -9.02
N THR A 445 -41.20 14.23 -10.15
CA THR A 445 -40.46 14.46 -11.40
C THR A 445 -39.51 15.64 -11.27
N THR A 446 -39.95 16.74 -10.66
CA THR A 446 -39.09 17.91 -10.41
C THR A 446 -37.93 17.57 -9.47
N ILE A 447 -38.19 16.83 -8.38
CA ILE A 447 -37.15 16.40 -7.43
C ILE A 447 -36.11 15.52 -8.13
N ASN A 448 -36.54 14.56 -8.96
CA ASN A 448 -35.63 13.69 -9.71
C ASN A 448 -34.75 14.48 -10.68
N GLN A 449 -35.31 15.44 -11.42
CA GLN A 449 -34.52 16.32 -12.29
C GLN A 449 -33.46 17.12 -11.51
N GLN A 450 -33.83 17.60 -10.32
CA GLN A 450 -32.94 18.37 -9.45
C GLN A 450 -31.80 17.48 -8.91
N LEU A 451 -32.10 16.24 -8.51
CA LEU A 451 -31.10 15.24 -8.10
C LEU A 451 -30.15 14.87 -9.24
N GLU A 452 -30.65 14.67 -10.45
CA GLU A 452 -29.80 14.40 -11.62
C GLU A 452 -28.87 15.59 -11.95
N GLN A 453 -29.34 16.83 -11.76
CA GLN A 453 -28.52 18.02 -11.97
C GLN A 453 -27.43 18.16 -10.90
N GLN A 454 -27.76 17.87 -9.65
CA GLN A 454 -26.78 17.84 -8.55
C GLN A 454 -25.74 16.74 -8.77
N SER A 455 -26.17 15.52 -9.12
CA SER A 455 -25.29 14.38 -9.41
C SER A 455 -24.32 14.70 -10.57
N ARG A 456 -24.80 15.32 -11.65
CA ARG A 456 -23.94 15.79 -12.75
C ARG A 456 -22.89 16.80 -12.29
N THR A 457 -23.28 17.75 -11.45
CA THR A 457 -22.37 18.79 -10.94
C THR A 457 -21.28 18.19 -10.05
N ILE A 458 -21.64 17.22 -9.20
CA ILE A 458 -20.69 16.48 -8.35
C ILE A 458 -19.72 15.68 -9.23
N ALA A 459 -20.21 14.97 -10.25
CA ALA A 459 -19.39 14.21 -11.17
C ALA A 459 -18.38 15.09 -11.93
N GLU A 460 -18.80 16.28 -12.37
CA GLU A 460 -17.90 17.25 -13.01
C GLU A 460 -16.82 17.77 -12.05
N CYS A 461 -17.20 18.07 -10.80
CA CYS A 461 -16.25 18.51 -9.77
C CYS A 461 -15.19 17.44 -9.49
N LEU A 462 -15.62 16.19 -9.29
CA LEU A 462 -14.74 15.03 -9.08
C LEU A 462 -13.79 14.81 -10.27
N SER A 463 -14.28 14.94 -11.50
CA SER A 463 -13.46 14.82 -12.71
C SER A 463 -12.37 15.91 -12.77
N ARG A 464 -12.73 17.16 -12.48
CA ARG A 464 -11.75 18.27 -12.41
C ARG A 464 -10.71 18.03 -11.32
N HIS A 465 -11.11 17.53 -10.15
CA HIS A 465 -10.19 17.18 -9.08
C HIS A 465 -9.23 16.06 -9.49
N GLN A 466 -9.73 15.00 -10.12
CA GLN A 466 -8.89 13.90 -10.60
C GLN A 466 -7.87 14.38 -11.64
N GLN A 467 -8.28 15.26 -12.56
CA GLN A 467 -7.37 15.90 -13.50
C GLN A 467 -6.31 16.74 -12.78
N HIS A 468 -6.69 17.49 -11.74
CA HIS A 468 -5.77 18.28 -10.94
C HIS A 468 -4.74 17.40 -10.21
N LEU A 469 -5.18 16.32 -9.56
CA LEU A 469 -4.27 15.35 -8.91
C LEU A 469 -3.30 14.72 -9.91
N THR A 470 -3.79 14.34 -11.08
CA THR A 470 -2.97 13.79 -12.16
C THR A 470 -1.91 14.81 -12.62
N ARG A 471 -2.29 16.08 -12.80
CA ARG A 471 -1.34 17.16 -13.12
C ARG A 471 -0.31 17.37 -12.02
N LEU A 472 -0.70 17.32 -10.75
CA LEU A 472 0.25 17.42 -9.63
C LEU A 472 1.21 16.23 -9.60
N LYS A 473 0.72 15.03 -9.87
CA LYS A 473 1.55 13.82 -9.96
C LYS A 473 2.56 13.93 -11.10
N MET A 474 2.12 14.30 -12.30
CA MET A 474 3.00 14.54 -13.44
C MET A 474 4.04 15.62 -13.15
N LYS A 475 3.65 16.75 -12.55
CA LYS A 475 4.61 17.80 -12.13
C LYS A 475 5.64 17.28 -11.13
N ARG A 476 5.23 16.41 -10.19
CA ARG A 476 6.15 15.79 -9.22
C ARG A 476 7.10 14.83 -9.92
N GLU A 477 6.60 13.95 -10.79
CA GLU A 477 7.43 13.00 -11.54
C GLU A 477 8.44 13.74 -12.42
N GLN A 478 8.01 14.79 -13.13
CA GLN A 478 8.89 15.67 -13.89
C GLN A 478 9.94 16.34 -13.02
N GLU A 479 9.58 16.87 -11.85
CA GLU A 479 10.55 17.47 -10.92
C GLU A 479 11.60 16.46 -10.46
N LEU A 480 11.18 15.24 -10.09
CA LEU A 480 12.11 14.18 -9.68
C LEU A 480 13.02 13.75 -10.83
N GLU A 481 12.48 13.72 -12.05
CA GLU A 481 13.26 13.40 -13.25
C GLU A 481 14.34 14.46 -13.52
N ARG A 482 13.96 15.73 -13.43
CA ARG A 482 14.91 16.84 -13.57
C ARG A 482 16.00 16.80 -12.50
N PHE A 483 15.70 16.37 -11.27
CA PHE A 483 16.77 16.19 -10.26
C PHE A 483 17.82 15.20 -10.71
N LYS A 484 17.43 14.11 -11.38
CA LYS A 484 18.35 13.05 -11.80
C LYS A 484 19.18 13.43 -13.01
N THR A 485 18.71 14.35 -13.86
CA THR A 485 19.36 14.73 -15.13
C THR A 485 20.06 16.09 -15.06
N GLU A 486 19.42 17.10 -14.46
CA GLU A 486 19.91 18.48 -14.46
C GLU A 486 20.91 18.77 -13.33
N ILE A 487 20.78 18.10 -12.17
CA ILE A 487 21.72 18.30 -11.06
C ILE A 487 22.96 17.45 -11.28
N ASN A 488 24.12 18.10 -11.40
CA ASN A 488 25.40 17.41 -11.43
C ASN A 488 25.68 16.76 -10.05
N LEU A 489 25.55 15.44 -9.98
CA LEU A 489 25.77 14.69 -8.74
C LEU A 489 27.21 14.81 -8.22
N VAL A 490 28.20 14.98 -9.11
CA VAL A 490 29.60 15.19 -8.71
C VAL A 490 29.72 16.49 -7.92
N GLU A 491 29.12 17.55 -8.45
CA GLU A 491 29.12 18.86 -7.80
C GLU A 491 28.43 18.82 -6.44
N TYR A 492 27.24 18.20 -6.39
CA TYR A 492 26.49 18.05 -5.15
C TYR A 492 27.28 17.27 -4.10
N ALA A 493 27.87 16.13 -4.48
CA ALA A 493 28.68 15.31 -3.59
C ALA A 493 29.90 16.06 -3.07
N GLN A 494 30.59 16.83 -3.92
CA GLN A 494 31.70 17.69 -3.47
C GLN A 494 31.24 18.73 -2.44
N HIS A 495 30.05 19.32 -2.61
CA HIS A 495 29.47 20.21 -1.62
C HIS A 495 29.15 19.51 -0.29
N GLN A 496 28.87 18.20 -0.30
CA GLN A 496 28.72 17.40 0.92
C GLN A 496 30.06 16.96 1.54
N GLY A 497 31.20 17.44 1.03
CA GLY A 497 32.53 17.16 1.59
C GLY A 497 33.30 16.02 0.92
N TYR A 498 32.80 15.48 -0.20
CA TYR A 498 33.56 14.53 -1.00
C TYR A 498 34.66 15.22 -1.82
N GLN A 499 35.81 14.56 -1.94
CA GLN A 499 36.96 15.04 -2.71
C GLN A 499 37.25 14.12 -3.89
N LEU A 500 37.70 14.71 -4.99
CA LEU A 500 38.00 14.00 -6.23
C LEU A 500 39.28 13.18 -6.11
N ASP A 501 39.20 11.89 -6.42
CA ASP A 501 40.40 11.07 -6.64
C ASP A 501 40.84 11.20 -8.10
N LYS A 502 41.75 12.15 -8.34
CA LYS A 502 42.26 12.50 -9.68
C LYS A 502 42.96 11.32 -10.38
N ASN A 503 43.50 10.36 -9.62
CA ASN A 503 44.26 9.23 -10.17
C ASN A 503 43.38 8.07 -10.62
N LYS A 504 42.11 8.06 -10.19
CA LYS A 504 41.15 6.98 -10.42
C LYS A 504 39.93 7.41 -11.22
N THR A 505 39.68 8.72 -11.27
CA THR A 505 38.66 9.30 -12.13
C THR A 505 39.00 9.09 -13.61
N SER A 506 37.98 8.74 -14.40
CA SER A 506 38.04 8.59 -15.85
C SER A 506 36.92 9.41 -16.51
N GLN A 507 36.92 9.49 -17.84
CA GLN A 507 35.87 10.23 -18.56
C GLN A 507 34.47 9.63 -18.37
N ASN A 508 34.39 8.33 -18.08
CA ASN A 508 33.14 7.57 -17.99
C ASN A 508 32.67 7.35 -16.54
N CYS A 509 33.54 7.63 -15.56
CA CYS A 509 33.27 7.38 -14.15
C CYS A 509 34.13 8.29 -13.28
N ILE A 510 33.47 9.06 -12.41
CA ILE A 510 34.11 9.99 -11.47
C ILE A 510 34.23 9.31 -10.11
N VAL A 511 35.45 9.28 -9.54
CA VAL A 511 35.71 8.64 -8.25
C VAL A 511 35.87 9.71 -7.18
N LEU A 512 35.04 9.64 -6.15
CA LEU A 512 35.02 10.57 -5.03
C LEU A 512 35.24 9.82 -3.72
N LYS A 513 35.90 10.49 -2.77
CA LYS A 513 36.16 9.96 -1.43
C LYS A 513 35.91 11.03 -0.38
N ASP A 514 35.29 10.65 0.73
CA ASP A 514 35.13 11.55 1.88
C ASP A 514 36.25 11.40 2.92
N ASN A 515 36.20 12.22 3.96
CA ASN A 515 37.16 12.18 5.08
C ASN A 515 36.98 10.95 5.98
N ALA A 516 35.79 10.33 6.01
CA ALA A 516 35.52 9.08 6.75
C ALA A 516 35.95 7.81 5.97
N GLY A 517 36.48 8.00 4.77
CA GLY A 517 36.98 6.95 3.88
C GLY A 517 35.91 6.29 3.02
N ASP A 518 34.65 6.73 3.07
CA ASP A 518 33.64 6.33 2.11
C ASP A 518 34.07 6.74 0.70
N LYS A 519 33.86 5.83 -0.25
CA LYS A 519 34.29 5.98 -1.64
C LYS A 519 33.12 5.65 -2.53
N ILE A 520 32.75 6.61 -3.37
CA ILE A 520 31.65 6.51 -4.32
C ILE A 520 32.15 6.70 -5.75
N LEU A 521 31.54 5.98 -6.67
CA LEU A 521 31.73 6.16 -8.10
C LEU A 521 30.46 6.76 -8.68
N ILE A 522 30.59 7.85 -9.40
CA ILE A 522 29.47 8.53 -10.07
C ILE A 522 29.57 8.34 -11.57
N GLY A 523 28.46 7.93 -12.16
CA GLY A 523 28.27 7.77 -13.59
C GLY A 523 27.02 8.47 -14.07
N ARG A 524 26.87 8.51 -15.40
CA ARG A 524 25.68 8.99 -16.07
C ARG A 524 25.18 7.90 -17.00
N HIS A 525 23.89 7.60 -16.99
CA HIS A 525 23.36 6.43 -17.68
C HIS A 525 23.00 6.78 -19.12
N ILE A 526 23.37 5.91 -20.07
CA ILE A 526 23.22 6.21 -21.51
C ILE A 526 21.77 6.27 -22.00
N ALA A 527 20.83 5.56 -21.37
CA ALA A 527 19.46 5.45 -21.87
C ALA A 527 18.55 6.60 -21.43
N ASP A 528 18.73 7.08 -20.20
CA ASP A 528 17.85 8.07 -19.54
C ASP A 528 18.61 9.33 -19.12
N ASP A 529 19.93 9.37 -19.31
CA ASP A 529 20.80 10.47 -18.95
C ASP A 529 20.91 10.72 -17.43
N HIS A 530 20.46 9.77 -16.61
CA HIS A 530 20.42 9.94 -15.16
C HIS A 530 21.81 9.84 -14.56
N TYR A 531 22.13 10.77 -13.66
CA TYR A 531 23.23 10.58 -12.73
C TYR A 531 22.90 9.48 -11.73
N PHE A 532 23.87 8.63 -11.49
CA PHE A 532 23.78 7.59 -10.48
C PHE A 532 25.13 7.41 -9.78
N TYR A 533 25.10 6.84 -8.58
CA TYR A 533 26.29 6.50 -7.82
C TYR A 533 26.22 5.06 -7.30
N TYR A 534 27.40 4.55 -6.99
CA TYR A 534 27.60 3.32 -6.25
C TYR A 534 28.68 3.52 -5.20
N SER A 535 28.42 3.09 -3.97
CA SER A 535 29.47 2.94 -2.96
C SER A 535 30.32 1.70 -3.26
N VAL A 536 31.62 1.80 -3.04
CA VAL A 536 32.57 0.65 -3.11
C VAL A 536 32.48 -0.21 -1.84
N ARG A 537 31.92 0.35 -0.75
CA ARG A 537 31.86 -0.30 0.56
C ARG A 537 30.57 -1.09 0.79
N ASP A 538 29.43 -0.59 0.30
CA ASP A 538 28.12 -1.19 0.49
C ASP A 538 27.35 -1.26 -0.83
N ASP A 539 27.08 -2.47 -1.32
CA ASP A 539 26.36 -2.71 -2.57
C ASP A 539 24.91 -2.20 -2.52
N ARG A 540 24.33 -2.09 -1.31
CA ARG A 540 22.98 -1.52 -1.10
C ARG A 540 23.02 0.01 -1.14
N ASP A 541 24.20 0.60 -1.05
CA ASP A 541 24.42 2.03 -1.11
C ASP A 541 24.69 2.52 -2.54
N SER A 542 23.64 2.45 -3.36
CA SER A 542 23.62 2.92 -4.74
C SER A 542 22.29 3.59 -5.09
N GLY A 543 22.26 4.35 -6.19
CA GLY A 543 21.04 4.95 -6.72
C GLY A 543 21.29 6.30 -7.41
N SER A 544 20.24 7.11 -7.52
CA SER A 544 20.29 8.47 -8.06
C SER A 544 20.72 9.50 -7.02
N ILE A 545 20.79 10.78 -7.39
CA ILE A 545 20.97 11.87 -6.42
C ILE A 545 19.91 11.86 -5.32
N ILE A 546 18.68 11.42 -5.62
CA ILE A 546 17.61 11.33 -4.62
C ILE A 546 18.04 10.33 -3.54
N ASP A 547 18.44 9.13 -3.95
CA ASP A 547 18.87 8.06 -3.06
C ASP A 547 20.13 8.46 -2.28
N PHE A 548 21.05 9.20 -2.91
CA PHE A 548 22.24 9.74 -2.27
C PHE A 548 21.87 10.67 -1.09
N VAL A 549 20.98 11.64 -1.33
CA VAL A 549 20.52 12.57 -0.29
C VAL A 549 19.75 11.82 0.81
N GLN A 550 18.86 10.89 0.43
CA GLN A 550 18.10 10.12 1.41
C GLN A 550 19.03 9.35 2.36
N LYS A 551 20.08 8.70 1.85
CA LYS A 551 20.97 7.90 2.69
C LYS A 551 21.95 8.73 3.51
N ARG A 552 22.48 9.82 2.95
CA ARG A 552 23.45 10.67 3.66
C ARG A 552 22.80 11.61 4.67
N LYS A 553 21.55 12.05 4.45
CA LYS A 553 20.82 12.97 5.34
C LYS A 553 19.65 12.33 6.10
N ASN A 554 19.31 11.06 5.83
CA ASN A 554 18.14 10.37 6.37
C ASN A 554 16.81 11.10 6.10
N PHE A 555 16.70 11.71 4.92
CA PHE A 555 15.54 12.51 4.51
C PHE A 555 14.44 11.67 3.86
N ASN A 556 13.19 12.04 4.10
CA ASN A 556 12.07 11.56 3.30
C ASN A 556 11.99 12.30 1.94
N LEU A 557 11.21 11.77 0.99
CA LEU A 557 11.13 12.33 -0.37
C LEU A 557 10.70 13.82 -0.39
N GLY A 558 9.85 14.24 0.55
CA GLY A 558 9.42 15.63 0.66
C GLY A 558 10.56 16.56 1.09
N GLU A 559 11.41 16.11 2.01
CA GLU A 559 12.61 16.83 2.46
C GLU A 559 13.67 16.88 1.37
N VAL A 560 13.90 15.76 0.65
CA VAL A 560 14.82 15.73 -0.49
C VAL A 560 14.41 16.72 -1.57
N ARG A 561 13.11 16.82 -1.89
CA ARG A 561 12.62 17.82 -2.85
C ARG A 561 12.93 19.25 -2.40
N LYS A 562 12.78 19.55 -1.11
CA LYS A 562 13.11 20.88 -0.57
C LYS A 562 14.61 21.17 -0.67
N GLU A 563 15.45 20.18 -0.37
CA GLU A 563 16.91 20.25 -0.45
C GLU A 563 17.42 20.46 -1.88
N LEU A 564 16.84 19.74 -2.86
CA LEU A 564 17.33 19.72 -4.24
C LEU A 564 16.74 20.83 -5.14
N ARG A 565 15.57 21.39 -4.82
CA ARG A 565 14.96 22.50 -5.60
C ARG A 565 15.90 23.68 -5.88
N PRO A 566 16.69 24.19 -4.91
CA PRO A 566 17.60 25.32 -5.16
C PRO A 566 18.66 25.03 -6.23
N TRP A 567 19.05 23.76 -6.39
CA TRP A 567 20.07 23.32 -7.34
C TRP A 567 19.58 23.33 -8.79
N ILE A 568 18.28 23.19 -9.01
CA ILE A 568 17.66 23.30 -10.35
C ILE A 568 17.29 24.74 -10.69
N ASN A 569 16.83 25.51 -9.70
CA ASN A 569 16.32 26.86 -9.94
C ASN A 569 17.43 27.92 -9.99
N ASN A 570 18.69 27.51 -10.15
CA ASN A 570 19.87 28.38 -10.19
C ASN A 570 19.98 29.35 -8.99
N SER A 571 19.32 29.02 -7.88
CA SER A 571 19.31 29.84 -6.65
C SER A 571 20.51 29.54 -5.75
N TYR A 572 21.27 28.50 -6.10
CA TYR A 572 22.50 28.12 -5.42
C TYR A 572 23.70 28.69 -6.18
N SER A 573 24.23 29.83 -5.70
CA SER A 573 25.57 30.27 -6.07
C SER A 573 26.54 29.69 -5.05
N PRO A 574 27.48 28.80 -5.43
CA PRO A 574 28.51 28.35 -4.52
C PRO A 574 29.37 29.57 -4.14
N THR A 575 29.13 30.10 -2.93
CA THR A 575 30.02 31.08 -2.33
C THR A 575 31.35 30.40 -2.09
N SER A 576 32.41 30.95 -2.70
CA SER A 576 33.80 30.44 -2.69
C SER A 576 34.09 29.21 -3.57
N ARG A 577 34.05 29.37 -4.89
CA ARG A 577 34.95 28.61 -5.78
C ARG A 577 35.77 29.57 -6.62
N THR A 578 37.09 29.39 -6.57
CA THR A 578 38.03 30.03 -7.50
C THR A 578 37.61 29.70 -8.93
N ALA A 579 37.37 30.72 -9.73
CA ALA A 579 36.65 30.70 -11.01
C ALA A 579 37.24 29.86 -12.16
N ASN A 580 38.20 28.96 -11.90
CA ASN A 580 39.00 28.28 -12.94
C ASN A 580 39.00 26.73 -12.92
N GLU A 581 38.35 26.06 -11.97
CA GLU A 581 38.25 24.58 -12.03
C GLU A 581 36.86 24.15 -12.56
N SER A 582 36.82 23.66 -13.80
CA SER A 582 35.62 23.04 -14.36
C SER A 582 35.33 21.72 -13.64
N ILE A 583 34.09 21.56 -13.16
CA ILE A 583 33.67 20.34 -12.47
C ILE A 583 33.55 19.23 -13.52
N PRO A 584 34.20 18.07 -13.30
CA PRO A 584 34.14 16.99 -14.27
C PRO A 584 32.71 16.42 -14.37
N GLN A 585 32.23 16.25 -15.60
CA GLN A 585 31.00 15.52 -15.88
C GLN A 585 31.32 14.19 -16.55
N PRO A 586 30.82 13.05 -16.02
CA PRO A 586 31.00 11.76 -16.65
C PRO A 586 30.24 11.69 -17.96
N LYS A 587 30.85 11.06 -18.96
CA LYS A 587 30.20 10.65 -20.21
C LYS A 587 29.17 9.54 -19.91
N PRO A 588 28.05 9.50 -20.64
CA PRO A 588 27.06 8.46 -20.45
C PRO A 588 27.61 7.05 -20.72
N VAL A 589 27.26 6.10 -19.85
CA VAL A 589 27.66 4.67 -19.92
C VAL A 589 26.50 3.74 -19.58
N THR A 590 26.65 2.46 -19.93
CA THR A 590 25.73 1.41 -19.48
C THR A 590 25.92 1.12 -17.99
N ARG A 591 24.84 0.70 -17.31
CA ARG A 591 24.89 0.32 -15.89
C ARG A 591 25.84 -0.86 -15.65
N ASP A 592 25.88 -1.83 -16.56
CA ASP A 592 26.75 -3.01 -16.43
C ASP A 592 28.23 -2.64 -16.51
N ARG A 593 28.61 -1.73 -17.42
CA ARG A 593 29.97 -1.20 -17.48
C ARG A 593 30.32 -0.48 -16.18
N HIS A 594 29.42 0.38 -15.68
CA HIS A 594 29.70 1.10 -14.45
C HIS A 594 29.80 0.17 -13.23
N LYS A 595 28.96 -0.86 -13.15
CA LYS A 595 29.07 -1.89 -12.11
C LYS A 595 30.41 -2.62 -12.17
N THR A 596 30.87 -2.96 -13.37
CA THR A 596 32.21 -3.53 -13.59
C THR A 596 33.31 -2.61 -13.07
N LEU A 597 33.20 -1.29 -13.29
CA LEU A 597 34.16 -0.31 -12.77
C LEU A 597 34.14 -0.20 -11.24
N VAL A 598 32.96 -0.27 -10.62
CA VAL A 598 32.80 -0.27 -9.15
C VAL A 598 33.47 -1.48 -8.53
N GLU A 599 33.20 -2.67 -9.07
CA GLU A 599 33.83 -3.92 -8.63
C GLU A 599 35.35 -3.84 -8.83
N PHE A 600 35.80 -3.38 -10.00
CA PHE A 600 37.22 -3.23 -10.31
C PHE A 600 37.95 -2.30 -9.32
N GLU A 601 37.31 -1.19 -8.93
CA GLU A 601 37.85 -0.24 -7.97
C GLU A 601 37.96 -0.80 -6.53
N SER A 602 37.25 -1.89 -6.25
CA SER A 602 37.37 -2.63 -4.98
C SER A 602 38.59 -3.56 -4.93
N PHE A 603 39.20 -3.86 -6.07
CA PHE A 603 40.33 -4.78 -6.16
C PHE A 603 41.64 -4.11 -5.73
N SER A 604 42.55 -4.94 -5.22
CA SER A 604 43.88 -4.50 -4.81
C SER A 604 44.91 -4.94 -5.84
N GLU A 605 45.81 -4.05 -6.24
CA GLU A 605 46.93 -4.42 -7.11
C GLU A 605 47.79 -5.46 -6.40
N SER A 606 48.10 -6.56 -7.10
CA SER A 606 48.76 -7.71 -6.50
C SER A 606 50.15 -7.91 -7.08
N ALA A 607 51.16 -7.44 -6.35
CA ALA A 607 52.56 -7.73 -6.64
C ALA A 607 52.93 -9.22 -6.41
N TYR A 608 52.17 -9.91 -5.55
CA TYR A 608 52.39 -11.33 -5.22
C TYR A 608 51.05 -12.06 -5.17
N HIS A 609 50.84 -13.01 -6.08
CA HIS A 609 49.62 -13.81 -6.14
C HIS A 609 49.93 -15.32 -6.05
N PRO A 610 49.34 -16.07 -5.11
CA PRO A 610 49.57 -17.52 -4.98
C PRO A 610 49.28 -18.30 -6.27
N TYR A 611 48.18 -17.99 -6.95
CA TYR A 611 47.85 -18.56 -8.27
C TYR A 611 48.96 -18.35 -9.32
N LEU A 612 49.57 -17.18 -9.42
CA LEU A 612 50.65 -16.94 -10.38
C LEU A 612 51.88 -17.81 -10.07
N LYS A 613 52.19 -18.00 -8.79
CA LYS A 613 53.28 -18.86 -8.33
C LYS A 613 53.04 -20.33 -8.72
N THR A 614 51.82 -20.85 -8.60
CA THR A 614 51.51 -22.22 -9.04
C THR A 614 51.56 -22.38 -10.56
N ARG A 615 51.43 -21.26 -11.30
CA ARG A 615 51.65 -21.19 -12.74
C ARG A 615 53.13 -21.00 -13.14
N GLY A 616 54.06 -20.93 -12.17
CA GLY A 616 55.49 -20.76 -12.45
C GLY A 616 55.89 -19.33 -12.81
N ILE A 617 54.97 -18.37 -12.74
CA ILE A 617 55.27 -16.95 -12.95
C ILE A 617 55.99 -16.43 -11.70
N SER A 618 57.19 -15.91 -11.90
CA SER A 618 58.02 -15.35 -10.84
C SER A 618 57.47 -14.00 -10.36
N GLN A 619 57.77 -13.65 -9.11
CA GLN A 619 57.45 -12.33 -8.59
C GLN A 619 58.12 -11.23 -9.42
N GLN A 620 59.37 -11.43 -9.85
CA GLN A 620 60.10 -10.49 -10.69
C GLN A 620 59.35 -10.19 -11.99
N THR A 621 58.77 -11.21 -12.63
CA THR A 621 57.93 -11.03 -13.83
C THR A 621 56.63 -10.29 -13.50
N ALA A 622 55.91 -10.70 -12.46
CA ALA A 622 54.64 -10.08 -12.10
C ALA A 622 54.78 -8.59 -11.70
N THR A 623 55.90 -8.21 -11.07
CA THR A 623 56.19 -6.83 -10.65
C THR A 623 57.04 -6.05 -11.64
N ALA A 624 57.33 -6.60 -12.83
CA ALA A 624 58.09 -5.87 -13.83
C ALA A 624 57.34 -4.60 -14.26
N LYS A 625 58.08 -3.54 -14.58
CA LYS A 625 57.52 -2.25 -15.04
C LYS A 625 56.52 -2.40 -16.19
N ARG A 626 56.64 -3.45 -17.00
CA ARG A 626 55.74 -3.82 -18.10
C ARG A 626 54.33 -4.23 -17.63
N PHE A 627 54.19 -4.79 -16.43
CA PHE A 627 52.96 -5.38 -15.90
C PHE A 627 52.42 -4.68 -14.65
N GLU A 628 53.01 -3.56 -14.24
CA GLU A 628 52.42 -2.68 -13.23
C GLU A 628 50.97 -2.33 -13.60
N ARG A 629 50.06 -2.42 -12.63
CA ARG A 629 48.63 -2.13 -12.76
C ARG A 629 47.87 -3.00 -13.77
N THR A 630 48.37 -4.20 -14.08
CA THR A 630 47.68 -5.15 -14.97
C THR A 630 47.25 -6.46 -14.29
N ILE A 631 47.58 -6.63 -13.01
CA ILE A 631 47.27 -7.82 -12.21
C ILE A 631 46.72 -7.37 -10.85
N TYR A 632 45.52 -7.83 -10.51
CA TYR A 632 44.83 -7.48 -9.27
C TYR A 632 44.35 -8.71 -8.52
N SER A 633 43.96 -8.51 -7.27
CA SER A 633 43.29 -9.49 -6.42
C SER A 633 41.95 -8.96 -5.93
N ASP A 634 40.93 -9.82 -5.99
CA ASP A 634 39.66 -9.56 -5.32
C ASP A 634 39.69 -10.01 -3.84
N ARG A 635 38.59 -9.78 -3.12
CA ARG A 635 38.44 -10.18 -1.70
C ARG A 635 38.48 -11.70 -1.48
N ARG A 636 38.27 -12.50 -2.53
CA ARG A 636 38.33 -13.97 -2.50
C ARG A 636 39.70 -14.50 -2.89
N ASN A 637 40.68 -13.62 -3.08
CA ASN A 637 42.04 -13.94 -3.50
C ASN A 637 42.08 -14.62 -4.88
N ASN A 638 41.16 -14.25 -5.77
CA ASN A 638 41.22 -14.58 -7.19
C ASN A 638 42.17 -13.61 -7.90
N ALA A 639 42.92 -14.12 -8.88
CA ALA A 639 43.71 -13.28 -9.77
C ALA A 639 42.79 -12.64 -10.80
N ILE A 640 42.87 -11.32 -10.91
CA ILE A 640 42.03 -10.50 -11.77
C ILE A 640 42.90 -9.83 -12.85
N PHE A 641 42.49 -10.00 -14.10
CA PHE A 641 43.16 -9.42 -15.27
C PHE A 641 42.17 -8.50 -16.00
N PRO A 642 42.35 -7.16 -15.96
CA PRO A 642 41.42 -6.24 -16.58
C PRO A 642 41.48 -6.30 -18.10
N HIS A 643 40.31 -6.32 -18.73
CA HIS A 643 40.14 -6.13 -20.16
C HIS A 643 39.83 -4.66 -20.44
N LEU A 644 40.47 -4.14 -21.48
CA LEU A 644 40.41 -2.75 -21.88
C LEU A 644 39.79 -2.62 -23.28
N ASP A 645 39.03 -1.54 -23.46
CA ASP A 645 38.63 -1.01 -24.76
C ASP A 645 39.12 0.45 -24.93
N ARG A 646 38.59 1.17 -25.93
CA ARG A 646 38.97 2.57 -26.20
C ARG A 646 38.59 3.54 -25.07
N GLU A 647 37.67 3.15 -24.20
CA GLU A 647 37.14 3.94 -23.09
C GLU A 647 37.69 3.48 -21.71
N GLY A 648 38.61 2.52 -21.69
CA GLY A 648 39.23 1.99 -20.46
C GLY A 648 38.71 0.61 -20.09
N VAL A 649 38.59 0.33 -18.78
CA VAL A 649 38.21 -1.00 -18.29
C VAL A 649 36.77 -1.31 -18.67
N CYS A 650 36.57 -2.40 -19.39
CA CYS A 650 35.27 -2.83 -19.90
C CYS A 650 34.81 -4.19 -19.36
N GLY A 651 35.73 -4.94 -18.75
CA GLY A 651 35.51 -6.25 -18.18
C GLY A 651 36.79 -6.73 -17.50
N TYR A 652 36.76 -7.89 -16.87
CA TYR A 652 37.96 -8.50 -16.32
C TYR A 652 37.84 -10.03 -16.28
N GLU A 653 38.97 -10.69 -16.49
CA GLU A 653 39.10 -12.13 -16.40
C GLU A 653 39.46 -12.52 -14.96
N ILE A 654 38.82 -13.58 -14.46
CA ILE A 654 38.99 -14.10 -13.10
C ILE A 654 39.65 -15.48 -13.19
N ARG A 655 40.70 -15.68 -12.39
CA ARG A 655 41.46 -16.93 -12.32
C ARG A 655 41.76 -17.35 -10.89
N ASN A 656 41.59 -18.63 -10.61
CA ASN A 656 42.07 -19.30 -9.40
C ASN A 656 42.46 -20.75 -9.76
N GLN A 657 42.92 -21.55 -8.78
CA GLN A 657 43.39 -22.93 -9.01
C GLN A 657 42.40 -23.77 -9.83
N ASP A 658 41.12 -23.78 -9.42
CA ASP A 658 40.06 -24.56 -10.06
C ASP A 658 38.93 -23.67 -10.61
N PHE A 659 39.22 -22.39 -10.85
CA PHE A 659 38.22 -21.43 -11.31
C PHE A 659 38.72 -20.57 -12.47
N LYS A 660 37.92 -20.53 -13.54
CA LYS A 660 38.10 -19.65 -14.70
C LYS A 660 36.76 -18.98 -14.98
N GLY A 661 36.75 -17.65 -14.92
CA GLY A 661 35.54 -16.87 -15.14
C GLY A 661 35.83 -15.53 -15.81
N PHE A 662 34.76 -14.80 -16.11
CA PHE A 662 34.78 -13.44 -16.63
C PHE A 662 33.76 -12.59 -15.86
N SER A 663 34.02 -11.30 -15.71
CA SER A 663 33.14 -10.35 -15.01
C SER A 663 31.71 -10.39 -15.56
N SER A 664 30.72 -10.52 -14.68
CA SER A 664 29.30 -10.52 -15.07
C SER A 664 28.89 -9.13 -15.55
N GLY A 665 28.30 -9.04 -16.76
CA GLY A 665 27.95 -7.76 -17.38
C GLY A 665 29.13 -7.00 -18.01
N GLY A 666 30.36 -7.48 -17.84
CA GLY A 666 31.52 -6.94 -18.53
C GLY A 666 31.60 -7.40 -19.98
N THR A 667 32.25 -6.60 -20.81
CA THR A 667 32.53 -6.90 -22.22
C THR A 667 33.95 -7.42 -22.38
N LYS A 668 34.14 -8.45 -23.21
CA LYS A 668 35.48 -8.96 -23.54
C LYS A 668 36.24 -7.99 -24.45
N GLY A 669 36.99 -7.06 -23.85
CA GLY A 669 38.04 -6.28 -24.52
C GLY A 669 39.36 -7.06 -24.60
N LEU A 670 40.50 -6.36 -24.56
CA LEU A 670 41.83 -6.98 -24.54
C LEU A 670 42.48 -6.79 -23.17
N TRP A 671 43.08 -7.84 -22.61
CA TRP A 671 44.07 -7.60 -21.56
C TRP A 671 45.34 -7.04 -22.21
N CYS A 672 45.93 -6.02 -21.60
CA CYS A 672 47.09 -5.34 -22.16
C CYS A 672 48.17 -5.14 -21.10
N SER A 673 49.42 -5.41 -21.44
CA SER A 673 50.55 -4.87 -20.70
C SER A 673 50.60 -3.35 -20.83
N ARG A 674 51.36 -2.68 -19.96
CA ARG A 674 51.65 -1.24 -20.12
C ARG A 674 52.28 -0.99 -21.48
N SER A 675 51.91 0.13 -22.08
CA SER A 675 52.49 0.64 -23.33
C SER A 675 53.55 1.70 -23.04
N PHE A 676 54.64 1.68 -23.79
CA PHE A 676 55.65 2.73 -23.80
C PHE A 676 55.87 3.22 -25.24
N PRO A 677 56.27 4.49 -25.45
CA PRO A 677 56.60 5.01 -26.79
C PRO A 677 57.75 4.26 -27.48
N SER A 678 58.59 3.57 -26.71
CA SER A 678 59.72 2.76 -27.20
C SER A 678 59.33 1.34 -27.63
N ASP A 679 58.05 0.97 -27.55
CA ASP A 679 57.58 -0.37 -27.89
C ASP A 679 57.76 -0.63 -29.39
N SER A 680 58.63 -1.57 -29.75
CA SER A 680 58.92 -1.95 -31.14
C SER A 680 58.50 -3.38 -31.46
N ARG A 681 57.89 -4.07 -30.50
CA ARG A 681 57.40 -5.44 -30.64
C ARG A 681 56.06 -5.61 -29.94
N LEU A 682 55.14 -6.33 -30.56
CA LEU A 682 53.83 -6.63 -30.01
C LEU A 682 53.58 -8.13 -30.04
N VAL A 683 53.43 -8.75 -28.87
CA VAL A 683 53.11 -10.17 -28.72
C VAL A 683 51.62 -10.33 -28.43
N ILE A 684 50.95 -11.18 -29.19
CA ILE A 684 49.54 -11.55 -29.00
C ILE A 684 49.46 -12.98 -28.48
N CYS A 685 48.80 -13.19 -27.34
CA CYS A 685 48.52 -14.51 -26.78
C CYS A 685 47.01 -14.71 -26.55
N GLU A 686 46.61 -15.92 -26.20
CA GLU A 686 45.22 -16.22 -25.83
C GLU A 686 44.87 -15.83 -24.40
N SER A 687 45.84 -15.92 -23.47
CA SER A 687 45.61 -15.56 -22.07
C SER A 687 46.68 -14.64 -21.49
N PRO A 688 46.35 -13.86 -20.44
CA PRO A 688 47.34 -13.07 -19.71
C PRO A 688 48.47 -13.93 -19.12
N ILE A 689 48.17 -15.20 -18.78
CA ILE A 689 49.16 -16.14 -18.24
C ILE A 689 50.19 -16.52 -19.31
N ASP A 690 49.76 -16.67 -20.57
CA ASP A 690 50.67 -16.97 -21.68
C ASP A 690 51.53 -15.77 -22.02
N CYS A 691 50.97 -14.54 -21.97
CA CYS A 691 51.76 -13.32 -22.10
C CYS A 691 52.86 -13.23 -21.03
N LEU A 692 52.52 -13.47 -19.76
CA LEU A 692 53.48 -13.46 -18.66
C LEU A 692 54.51 -14.58 -18.80
N SER A 693 54.09 -15.76 -19.25
CA SER A 693 54.96 -16.92 -19.45
C SER A 693 55.96 -16.66 -20.57
N TYR A 694 55.47 -16.15 -21.71
CA TYR A 694 56.29 -15.76 -22.85
C TYR A 694 57.31 -14.68 -22.46
N HIS A 695 56.90 -13.66 -21.70
CA HIS A 695 57.82 -12.63 -21.21
C HIS A 695 58.92 -13.21 -20.31
N GLN A 696 58.58 -14.14 -19.41
CA GLN A 696 59.58 -14.75 -18.53
C GLN A 696 60.58 -15.62 -19.31
N ILE A 697 60.15 -16.27 -20.39
CA ILE A 697 61.03 -17.08 -21.25
C ILE A 697 61.88 -16.19 -22.17
N TYR A 698 61.28 -15.13 -22.73
CA TYR A 698 61.90 -14.23 -23.71
C TYR A 698 61.79 -12.76 -23.25
N PRO A 699 62.52 -12.36 -22.19
CA PRO A 699 62.43 -11.01 -21.64
C PRO A 699 62.92 -9.97 -22.65
N ASN A 700 62.11 -8.93 -22.86
CA ASN A 700 62.45 -7.83 -23.75
C ASN A 700 61.69 -6.55 -23.36
N ASP A 701 62.43 -5.50 -23.04
CA ASP A 701 61.88 -4.23 -22.54
C ASP A 701 61.13 -3.40 -23.58
N LYS A 702 61.21 -3.74 -24.87
CA LYS A 702 60.47 -3.08 -25.97
C LYS A 702 59.25 -3.88 -26.44
N THR A 703 58.91 -4.96 -25.72
CA THR A 703 57.79 -5.82 -26.07
C THR A 703 56.54 -5.47 -25.29
N ARG A 704 55.46 -5.15 -26.00
CA ARG A 704 54.11 -5.04 -25.47
C ARG A 704 53.37 -6.35 -25.64
N TYR A 705 52.51 -6.69 -24.70
CA TYR A 705 51.74 -7.94 -24.70
C TYR A 705 50.24 -7.65 -24.69
N LEU A 706 49.47 -8.39 -25.49
CA LEU A 706 48.01 -8.36 -25.49
C LEU A 706 47.46 -9.79 -25.42
N ALA A 707 46.39 -9.97 -24.66
CA ALA A 707 45.66 -11.24 -24.61
C ALA A 707 44.18 -11.09 -24.97
N THR A 708 43.67 -12.05 -25.74
CA THR A 708 42.28 -12.06 -26.25
C THR A 708 41.28 -12.70 -25.28
N GLY A 709 41.72 -13.58 -24.37
CA GLY A 709 40.81 -14.33 -23.49
C GLY A 709 40.05 -15.44 -24.24
N GLY A 710 40.70 -16.08 -25.21
CA GLY A 710 40.18 -17.13 -26.09
C GLY A 710 39.75 -16.61 -27.47
N SER A 711 38.61 -17.10 -27.98
CA SER A 711 38.07 -16.72 -29.29
C SER A 711 37.85 -15.21 -29.41
N ILE A 712 38.25 -14.64 -30.56
CA ILE A 712 38.21 -13.20 -30.79
C ILE A 712 36.83 -12.71 -31.28
N SER A 713 36.37 -11.59 -30.70
CA SER A 713 35.16 -10.86 -31.12
C SER A 713 35.48 -9.70 -32.08
N GLU A 714 34.48 -9.18 -32.78
CA GLU A 714 34.64 -8.02 -33.69
C GLU A 714 35.20 -6.79 -32.96
N LEU A 715 34.75 -6.51 -31.73
CA LEU A 715 35.31 -5.44 -30.90
C LEU A 715 36.83 -5.61 -30.69
N GLN A 716 37.27 -6.84 -30.41
CA GLN A 716 38.69 -7.11 -30.19
C GLN A 716 39.50 -7.02 -31.49
N LYS A 717 38.91 -7.42 -32.64
CA LYS A 717 39.53 -7.22 -33.95
C LYS A 717 39.77 -5.73 -34.22
N ASP A 718 38.80 -4.88 -33.94
CA ASP A 718 38.93 -3.42 -34.08
C ASP A 718 40.01 -2.82 -33.16
N LEU A 719 40.13 -3.32 -31.93
CA LEU A 719 41.17 -2.91 -30.98
C LEU A 719 42.57 -3.35 -31.45
N LEU A 720 42.69 -4.61 -31.92
CA LEU A 720 43.95 -5.17 -32.41
C LEU A 720 44.40 -4.49 -33.69
N LYS A 721 43.49 -4.19 -34.62
CA LYS A 721 43.82 -3.45 -35.86
C LYS A 721 44.52 -2.13 -35.54
N GLY A 722 43.96 -1.33 -34.62
CA GLY A 722 44.59 -0.08 -34.19
C GLY A 722 45.92 -0.27 -33.44
N ALA A 723 46.14 -1.41 -32.78
CA ALA A 723 47.43 -1.74 -32.15
C ALA A 723 48.48 -2.17 -33.20
N PHE A 724 48.07 -2.96 -34.19
CA PHE A 724 48.90 -3.41 -35.30
C PHE A 724 49.37 -2.24 -36.16
N GLU A 725 48.46 -1.35 -36.54
CA GLU A 725 48.77 -0.13 -37.30
C GLU A 725 49.84 0.72 -36.59
N LYS A 726 49.73 0.91 -35.28
CA LYS A 726 50.70 1.70 -34.49
C LYS A 726 52.09 1.08 -34.47
N ILE A 727 52.18 -0.24 -34.27
CA ILE A 727 53.47 -0.94 -34.21
C ILE A 727 54.10 -1.01 -35.61
N HIS A 728 53.29 -1.28 -36.63
CA HIS A 728 53.73 -1.31 -38.02
C HIS A 728 54.24 0.05 -38.49
N ALA A 729 53.54 1.15 -38.18
CA ALA A 729 53.97 2.51 -38.52
C ALA A 729 55.33 2.89 -37.90
N GLN A 730 55.73 2.23 -36.81
CA GLN A 730 57.03 2.40 -36.15
C GLN A 730 58.10 1.44 -36.68
N GLY A 731 57.79 0.64 -37.71
CA GLY A 731 58.68 -0.40 -38.25
C GLY A 731 58.86 -1.62 -37.33
N GLY A 732 57.96 -1.79 -36.35
CA GLY A 732 58.02 -2.84 -35.34
C GLY A 732 57.56 -4.22 -35.85
N GLU A 733 57.70 -5.21 -34.98
CA GLU A 733 57.35 -6.62 -35.23
C GLU A 733 56.09 -7.02 -34.45
N ILE A 734 55.19 -7.76 -35.09
CA ILE A 734 54.03 -8.40 -34.45
C ILE A 734 54.32 -9.89 -34.33
N ILE A 735 54.21 -10.44 -33.13
CA ILE A 735 54.41 -11.87 -32.85
C ILE A 735 53.09 -12.48 -32.43
N LEU A 736 52.65 -13.51 -33.13
CA LEU A 736 51.48 -14.30 -32.77
C LEU A 736 51.96 -15.51 -31.96
N ALA A 737 51.82 -15.42 -30.64
CA ALA A 737 52.23 -16.41 -29.66
C ALA A 737 50.99 -17.14 -29.11
N VAL A 738 50.27 -17.82 -29.99
CA VAL A 738 49.00 -18.52 -29.71
C VAL A 738 49.22 -19.96 -29.25
N ASP A 739 48.18 -20.61 -28.76
CA ASP A 739 48.22 -21.99 -28.28
C ASP A 739 48.36 -22.98 -29.46
N ARG A 740 48.94 -24.15 -29.20
CA ARG A 740 49.13 -25.22 -30.19
C ARG A 740 47.90 -26.14 -30.24
N ASP A 741 46.77 -25.60 -30.66
CA ASP A 741 45.53 -26.35 -30.91
C ASP A 741 44.69 -25.75 -32.06
N ASP A 742 43.60 -26.44 -32.42
CA ASP A 742 42.69 -26.02 -33.52
C ASP A 742 42.08 -24.62 -33.29
N ALA A 743 41.97 -24.16 -32.04
CA ALA A 743 41.43 -22.85 -31.72
C ALA A 743 42.51 -21.76 -31.93
N GLY A 744 43.75 -22.04 -31.54
CA GLY A 744 44.91 -21.19 -31.80
C GLY A 744 45.20 -21.02 -33.30
N ASP A 745 45.04 -22.08 -34.09
CA ASP A 745 45.18 -22.01 -35.55
C ASP A 745 44.12 -21.08 -36.18
N LYS A 746 42.86 -21.21 -35.74
CA LYS A 746 41.77 -20.31 -36.18
C LYS A 746 42.03 -18.87 -35.77
N LEU A 747 42.51 -18.65 -34.55
CA LEU A 747 42.85 -17.31 -34.07
C LEU A 747 43.96 -16.70 -34.93
N THR A 748 45.00 -17.46 -35.26
CA THR A 748 46.09 -17.01 -36.15
C THR A 748 45.55 -16.54 -37.49
N LEU A 749 44.67 -17.32 -38.12
CA LEU A 749 44.05 -16.94 -39.40
C LEU A 749 43.25 -15.63 -39.30
N GLU A 750 42.48 -15.45 -38.23
CA GLU A 750 41.72 -14.21 -38.00
C GLU A 750 42.65 -13.00 -37.75
N LEU A 751 43.75 -13.19 -37.02
CA LEU A 751 44.72 -12.13 -36.75
C LEU A 751 45.49 -11.70 -38.02
N LEU A 752 45.83 -12.65 -38.89
CA LEU A 752 46.47 -12.34 -40.17
C LEU A 752 45.56 -11.53 -41.10
N LYS A 753 44.24 -11.78 -41.09
CA LYS A 753 43.28 -11.03 -41.91
C LYS A 753 43.17 -9.55 -41.53
N ILE A 754 43.38 -9.22 -40.26
CA ILE A 754 43.25 -7.84 -39.76
C ILE A 754 44.58 -7.07 -39.75
N ALA A 755 45.69 -7.74 -40.07
CA ALA A 755 47.00 -7.13 -40.08
C ALA A 755 47.17 -6.16 -41.27
N PRO A 756 47.87 -5.03 -41.08
CA PRO A 756 48.14 -4.11 -42.18
C PRO A 756 49.04 -4.77 -43.23
N GLU A 757 48.84 -4.40 -44.49
CA GLU A 757 49.66 -4.90 -45.60
C GLU A 757 51.13 -4.56 -45.37
N GLY A 758 52.03 -5.52 -45.57
CA GLY A 758 53.46 -5.35 -45.32
C GLY A 758 53.88 -5.37 -43.85
N ALA A 759 52.99 -5.69 -42.91
CA ALA A 759 53.35 -5.87 -41.51
C ALA A 759 54.39 -7.00 -41.32
N ARG A 760 55.38 -6.76 -40.46
CA ARG A 760 56.35 -7.79 -40.05
C ARG A 760 55.71 -8.68 -38.99
N ILE A 761 55.23 -9.85 -39.41
CA ILE A 761 54.56 -10.80 -38.53
C ILE A 761 55.38 -12.09 -38.41
N SER A 762 55.60 -12.55 -37.17
CA SER A 762 56.20 -13.86 -36.89
C SER A 762 55.27 -14.72 -36.04
N LEU A 763 55.24 -16.03 -36.33
CA LEU A 763 54.50 -17.02 -35.55
C LEU A 763 55.44 -17.62 -34.52
N ALA A 764 55.03 -17.61 -33.25
CA ALA A 764 55.75 -18.28 -32.17
C ALA A 764 54.85 -19.40 -31.62
N ILE A 765 55.23 -20.64 -31.87
CA ILE A 765 54.45 -21.82 -31.46
C ILE A 765 55.13 -22.47 -30.24
N PRO A 766 54.37 -22.85 -29.19
CA PRO A 766 54.88 -23.63 -28.05
C PRO A 766 55.54 -24.95 -28.50
N GLN A 767 56.75 -25.22 -28.01
CA GLN A 767 57.51 -26.42 -28.38
C GLN A 767 56.93 -27.65 -27.68
N ASP A 768 56.31 -28.54 -28.46
CA ASP A 768 55.74 -29.85 -28.05
C ASP A 768 54.80 -29.86 -26.84
N LEU A 769 54.27 -28.69 -26.49
CA LEU A 769 53.36 -28.46 -25.39
C LEU A 769 52.18 -27.63 -25.88
N LYS A 770 51.10 -27.59 -25.09
CA LYS A 770 49.85 -26.97 -25.51
C LYS A 770 49.95 -25.44 -25.53
N ASP A 771 50.45 -24.85 -24.45
CA ASP A 771 50.47 -23.41 -24.26
C ASP A 771 51.83 -22.91 -23.72
N TRP A 772 52.02 -21.59 -23.69
CA TRP A 772 53.28 -20.99 -23.22
C TRP A 772 53.50 -21.16 -21.72
N ASN A 773 52.43 -21.38 -20.93
CA ASN A 773 52.57 -21.67 -19.51
C ASN A 773 53.15 -23.07 -19.25
N GLU A 774 52.73 -24.07 -20.02
CA GLU A 774 53.29 -25.42 -19.98
C GLU A 774 54.78 -25.40 -20.35
N VAL A 775 55.15 -24.67 -21.41
CA VAL A 775 56.56 -24.49 -21.81
C VAL A 775 57.39 -23.88 -20.68
N LEU A 776 56.86 -22.86 -20.00
CA LEU A 776 57.55 -22.25 -18.88
C LEU A 776 57.75 -23.24 -17.73
N LYS A 777 56.71 -24.00 -17.37
CA LYS A 777 56.79 -25.01 -16.30
C LYS A 777 57.80 -26.10 -16.62
N ALA A 778 57.83 -26.59 -17.86
CA ALA A 778 58.82 -27.57 -18.31
C ALA A 778 60.24 -27.02 -18.15
N LYS A 779 60.50 -25.79 -18.61
CA LYS A 779 61.82 -25.13 -18.45
C LYS A 779 62.23 -24.96 -16.98
N ILE A 780 61.29 -24.64 -16.10
CA ILE A 780 61.57 -24.53 -14.66
C ILE A 780 61.98 -25.90 -14.08
N VAL A 781 61.32 -26.98 -14.49
CA VAL A 781 61.66 -28.34 -14.05
C VAL A 781 63.03 -28.76 -14.58
N GLU A 782 63.30 -28.55 -15.86
CA GLU A 782 64.60 -28.83 -16.49
C GLU A 782 65.73 -28.09 -15.78
N HIS A 783 65.55 -26.79 -15.52
CA HIS A 783 66.56 -25.98 -14.82
C HIS A 783 66.81 -26.47 -13.39
N ARG A 784 65.78 -26.90 -12.65
CA ARG A 784 65.95 -27.52 -11.33
C ARG A 784 66.70 -28.84 -11.40
N GLN A 785 66.39 -29.69 -12.38
CA GLN A 785 67.08 -30.97 -12.58
C GLN A 785 68.56 -30.76 -12.94
N GLN A 786 68.87 -29.78 -13.80
CA GLN A 786 70.24 -29.41 -14.15
C GLN A 786 71.02 -28.85 -12.96
N GLN A 787 70.37 -28.14 -12.03
CA GLN A 787 70.99 -27.64 -10.80
C GLN A 787 71.23 -28.72 -9.74
N ILE A 788 70.51 -29.84 -9.79
CA ILE A 788 70.69 -30.97 -8.85
C ILE A 788 71.82 -31.92 -9.30
N GLN A 789 72.17 -31.94 -10.59
CA GLN A 789 73.20 -32.84 -11.13
C GLN A 789 74.71 -32.51 -10.91
N PRO A 790 75.18 -31.32 -10.46
CA PRO A 790 76.63 -31.10 -10.31
C PRO A 790 77.29 -31.63 -9.03
N SER A 791 76.59 -32.40 -8.17
CA SER A 791 77.16 -32.87 -6.88
C SER A 791 77.47 -34.37 -6.80
N GLN A 792 77.24 -35.16 -7.85
CA GLN A 792 77.52 -36.61 -7.84
C GLN A 792 78.77 -37.05 -8.63
N SER A 793 79.43 -36.17 -9.38
CA SER A 793 80.58 -36.54 -10.23
C SER A 793 81.94 -36.00 -9.76
N ARG A 794 82.05 -35.47 -8.53
CA ARG A 794 83.31 -34.97 -7.94
C ARG A 794 83.86 -35.77 -6.76
N GLY A 795 83.39 -37.00 -6.57
CA GLY A 795 83.75 -37.87 -5.43
C GLY A 795 84.12 -39.29 -5.83
N MET A 796 84.95 -39.48 -6.85
CA MET A 796 85.67 -40.74 -7.10
C MET A 796 87.01 -40.46 -7.79
N GLU A 797 87.88 -39.74 -7.09
CA GLU A 797 89.32 -39.80 -7.33
C GLU A 797 90.00 -39.24 -6.08
N LEU A 798 90.40 -40.15 -5.18
CA LEU A 798 91.49 -40.07 -4.18
C LEU A 798 91.15 -40.95 -2.97
N GLY A 799 91.83 -42.08 -2.91
CA GLY A 799 91.82 -43.03 -1.80
C GLY A 799 92.91 -44.09 -1.98
N MET A 800 94.17 -43.63 -2.01
CA MET A 800 95.27 -44.33 -1.34
C MET A 800 95.23 -43.95 0.14
#